data_AF-A0A9P4GPI6-F1
#
_entry.id   AF-A0A9P4GPI6-F1
#
_cell.length_a   1.000
_cell.length_b   1.000
_cell.length_c   1.000
_cell.angle_alpha   90.00
_cell.angle_beta   90.00
_cell.angle_gamma   90.00
#
_symmetry.space_group_name_H-M   'P 1'
#
loop_
_entity.id
_entity.type
_entity.pdbx_description
1 polymer ?
#
loop_
_entity_poly.entity_id
_entity_poly.type
_entity_poly.pdbx_seq_one_letter_code
_entity_poly.pdbx_strand_id
1 'polypeptide(L)'
;MAEASKLRAVLLLLKNLLLAALLYATIYGIINIVSDPSVATKGKLGIPAFLDKAGPTELVETTKAGIRVKFAGTSKTVTINPHANVFNRPVTAVKNKDDYMGPRPHVDTEADMHMLVEECRGSYTGLEKMRRPYDCLKFFAEEQDRYYRLPEAAERASAQDPRKADYINADGHDKTLSSYVPLKDAVAANGSAIGTCPGPIIPYHVYWTGPATWRVEVFIKSYLYTQNLACSRLWLWLDSDRNPNAVHNMLNKDALFARFLPLVERGDIVLKAWNFPSRIPLATDDEDKNGFDYYSKPAAPDANGEKAVAENIVEDKDGQQWLVLTAKQMTFLPVAVSDAVRFIVLHIYGGAYFDMDVLMLRDMRPLLLPKEHSFAERWAAHPHPGDYNTAIMSLSANSSLSSYLLYGGIRMGVNFHPRVLGRMAWKDGRDQEFLMFETAAFDPIWTEFNWDREGRCTIPCVRDYGAVFKGRTGAIKDEWESYTGPQLGTINLEEAQRKVLKMDTDAPKSKREHEDQENVPTSATAPSSQHSDKAAHADSFQPTLDEEVELRKAGVVSDYVLSEDRFPPNNRTLENFFRGAWTYHIHNQWVKHPEPSSWIAVLEHAQDGFFAGNRTNPYGENWSGPSLMPYNYWPEYV
;
A
#
# COMPACT_ATOMS: atom_id res chain seq x y z
N MET A 1 31.56 -48.32 -39.04
CA MET A 1 31.80 -46.98 -38.45
C MET A 1 30.54 -46.11 -38.27
N ALA A 2 29.37 -46.46 -38.84
CA ALA A 2 28.14 -45.64 -38.70
C ALA A 2 27.34 -45.89 -37.41
N GLU A 3 27.40 -47.09 -36.80
CA GLU A 3 26.64 -47.41 -35.58
C GLU A 3 27.20 -46.74 -34.32
N ALA A 4 28.53 -46.57 -34.23
CA ALA A 4 29.17 -45.90 -33.09
C ALA A 4 28.78 -44.41 -32.98
N SER A 5 28.38 -43.77 -34.09
CA SER A 5 27.95 -42.37 -34.12
C SER A 5 26.54 -42.19 -33.54
N LYS A 6 25.61 -43.10 -33.89
CA LYS A 6 24.22 -43.06 -33.39
C LYS A 6 24.15 -43.37 -31.89
N LEU A 7 24.92 -44.35 -31.42
CA LEU A 7 24.98 -44.70 -29.99
C LEU A 7 25.49 -43.53 -29.15
N ARG A 8 26.51 -42.80 -29.65
CA ARG A 8 27.07 -41.63 -28.97
C ARG A 8 26.09 -40.47 -28.90
N ALA A 9 25.31 -40.25 -29.96
CA ALA A 9 24.26 -39.23 -29.99
C ALA A 9 23.11 -39.55 -28.99
N VAL A 10 22.69 -40.82 -28.93
CA VAL A 10 21.67 -41.27 -27.96
C VAL A 10 22.15 -41.10 -26.52
N LEU A 11 23.41 -41.47 -26.23
CA LEU A 11 23.99 -41.31 -24.89
C LEU A 11 24.16 -39.83 -24.49
N LEU A 12 24.51 -38.95 -25.44
CA LEU A 12 24.56 -37.50 -25.21
C LEU A 12 23.17 -36.92 -24.92
N LEU A 13 22.14 -37.35 -25.64
CA LEU A 13 20.76 -36.93 -25.40
C LEU A 13 20.27 -37.40 -24.03
N LEU A 14 20.52 -38.65 -23.66
CA LEU A 14 20.15 -39.20 -22.36
C LEU A 14 20.84 -38.46 -21.20
N LYS A 15 22.14 -38.15 -21.35
CA LYS A 15 22.90 -37.37 -20.38
C LYS A 15 22.31 -35.97 -20.20
N ASN A 16 21.94 -35.29 -21.28
CA ASN A 16 21.37 -33.95 -21.21
C ASN A 16 19.96 -33.94 -20.59
N LEU A 17 19.13 -34.94 -20.90
CA LEU A 17 17.81 -35.09 -20.30
C LEU A 17 17.89 -35.41 -18.79
N LEU A 18 18.85 -36.24 -18.37
CA LEU A 18 19.12 -36.50 -16.95
C LEU A 18 19.59 -35.25 -16.22
N LEU A 19 20.49 -34.46 -16.82
CA LEU A 19 20.95 -33.19 -16.27
C LEU A 19 19.80 -32.16 -16.16
N ALA A 20 18.95 -32.08 -17.18
CA ALA A 20 17.78 -31.20 -17.14
C ALA A 20 16.77 -31.64 -16.08
N ALA A 21 16.50 -32.94 -15.93
CA ALA A 21 15.64 -33.47 -14.89
C ALA A 21 16.18 -33.24 -13.48
N LEU A 22 17.50 -33.41 -13.27
CA LEU A 22 18.17 -33.08 -12.01
C LEU A 22 18.11 -31.59 -11.70
N LEU A 23 18.35 -30.73 -12.69
CA LEU A 23 18.23 -29.28 -12.53
C LEU A 23 16.79 -28.89 -12.18
N TYR A 24 15.80 -29.45 -12.86
CA TYR A 24 14.38 -29.23 -12.56
C TYR A 24 14.00 -29.73 -11.18
N ALA A 25 14.41 -30.94 -10.78
CA ALA A 25 14.15 -31.48 -9.45
C ALA A 25 14.82 -30.64 -8.36
N THR A 26 16.03 -30.12 -8.62
CA THR A 26 16.75 -29.25 -7.68
C THR A 26 16.07 -27.89 -7.56
N ILE A 27 15.68 -27.27 -8.68
CA ILE A 27 14.95 -26.00 -8.69
C ILE A 27 13.58 -26.18 -8.03
N TYR A 28 12.85 -27.25 -8.35
CA TYR A 28 11.54 -27.56 -7.78
C TYR A 28 11.64 -27.89 -6.28
N GLY A 29 12.69 -28.60 -5.85
CA GLY A 29 12.99 -28.84 -4.44
C GLY A 29 13.32 -27.55 -3.68
N ILE A 30 14.14 -26.67 -4.25
CA ILE A 30 14.46 -25.35 -3.66
C ILE A 30 13.20 -24.49 -3.59
N ILE A 31 12.38 -24.45 -4.66
CA ILE A 31 11.13 -23.70 -4.68
C ILE A 31 10.21 -24.24 -3.58
N ASN A 32 9.96 -25.55 -3.52
CA ASN A 32 9.10 -26.15 -2.50
C ASN A 32 9.57 -25.90 -1.06
N ILE A 33 10.89 -25.96 -0.80
CA ILE A 33 11.46 -25.65 0.52
C ILE A 33 11.30 -24.17 0.86
N VAL A 34 11.47 -23.27 -0.11
CA VAL A 34 11.29 -21.82 0.06
C VAL A 34 9.81 -21.42 0.12
N SER A 35 8.91 -22.21 -0.46
CA SER A 35 7.47 -21.97 -0.46
C SER A 35 6.71 -22.76 0.61
N ASP A 36 7.39 -23.56 1.44
CA ASP A 36 6.76 -24.24 2.57
C ASP A 36 6.42 -23.21 3.68
N PRO A 37 5.13 -22.95 3.96
CA PRO A 37 4.71 -21.98 4.97
C PRO A 37 5.12 -22.37 6.39
N SER A 38 5.48 -23.64 6.63
CA SER A 38 5.92 -24.10 7.95
C SER A 38 7.35 -23.66 8.31
N VAL A 39 8.13 -23.20 7.34
CA VAL A 39 9.45 -22.59 7.55
C VAL A 39 9.34 -21.09 7.85
N ALA A 40 8.22 -20.46 7.49
CA ALA A 40 7.97 -19.02 7.72
C ALA A 40 7.42 -18.71 9.13
N THR A 41 7.06 -19.72 9.93
CA THR A 41 6.50 -19.54 11.27
C THR A 41 7.58 -19.40 12.35
N LYS A 42 8.37 -18.33 12.28
CA LYS A 42 9.05 -17.75 13.46
C LYS A 42 8.90 -16.24 13.42
N GLY A 43 7.79 -15.78 13.98
CA GLY A 43 7.47 -14.36 14.13
C GLY A 43 8.22 -13.75 15.29
N LYS A 44 8.85 -12.59 15.03
CA LYS A 44 9.48 -11.67 15.97
C LYS A 44 10.82 -12.13 16.57
N LEU A 45 11.86 -11.32 16.37
CA LEU A 45 13.08 -11.40 17.18
C LEU A 45 12.70 -10.98 18.61
N GLY A 46 12.95 -11.85 19.58
CA GLY A 46 12.81 -11.49 21.00
C GLY A 46 14.05 -10.74 21.48
N ILE A 47 13.89 -9.78 22.36
CA ILE A 47 15.04 -9.30 23.16
C ILE A 47 15.29 -10.40 24.19
N PRO A 48 16.55 -10.85 24.40
CA PRO A 48 16.83 -11.93 25.34
C PRO A 48 16.31 -11.56 26.74
N ALA A 49 15.55 -12.45 27.39
CA ALA A 49 15.21 -12.26 28.80
C ALA A 49 16.51 -12.30 29.63
N PHE A 50 16.83 -11.21 30.32
CA PHE A 50 18.12 -11.04 31.01
C PHE A 50 18.13 -11.63 32.44
N LEU A 51 17.00 -12.15 32.93
CA LEU A 51 16.79 -12.45 34.35
C LEU A 51 16.78 -13.93 34.77
N ASP A 52 16.91 -14.90 33.87
CA ASP A 52 17.09 -16.29 34.31
C ASP A 52 18.54 -16.52 34.75
N LYS A 53 18.70 -16.70 36.07
CA LYS A 53 19.94 -16.77 36.86
C LYS A 53 20.93 -17.89 36.48
N ALA A 54 20.87 -18.46 35.28
CA ALA A 54 21.86 -19.37 34.72
C ALA A 54 21.78 -19.41 33.18
N GLY A 55 22.33 -18.40 32.49
CA GLY A 55 22.50 -18.37 31.03
C GLY A 55 23.61 -17.37 30.64
N PRO A 56 24.42 -17.62 29.59
CA PRO A 56 25.85 -17.31 29.60
C PRO A 56 26.16 -15.82 29.52
N THR A 57 27.29 -15.44 30.12
CA THR A 57 28.09 -14.22 29.89
C THR A 57 28.44 -13.94 28.41
N GLU A 58 27.85 -14.66 27.45
CA GLU A 58 28.04 -14.56 26.01
C GLU A 58 26.98 -13.70 25.29
N LEU A 59 25.97 -13.19 26.01
CA LEU A 59 24.86 -12.42 25.39
C LEU A 59 25.15 -10.92 25.25
N VAL A 60 26.07 -10.38 26.07
CA VAL A 60 26.42 -8.96 26.11
C VAL A 60 27.93 -8.80 26.19
N GLU A 61 28.54 -8.13 25.22
CA GLU A 61 29.97 -7.81 25.23
C GLU A 61 30.20 -6.32 25.01
N THR A 62 30.86 -5.65 25.98
CA THR A 62 31.24 -4.24 25.82
C THR A 62 32.43 -4.11 24.89
N THR A 63 32.29 -3.32 23.83
CA THR A 63 33.36 -3.03 22.86
C THR A 63 33.64 -1.53 22.81
N LYS A 64 34.73 -1.12 22.16
CA LYS A 64 35.03 0.29 21.91
C LYS A 64 33.98 1.00 21.05
N ALA A 65 33.18 0.25 20.29
CA ALA A 65 32.19 0.78 19.36
C ALA A 65 30.75 0.75 19.91
N GLY A 66 30.55 0.25 21.14
CA GLY A 66 29.24 0.06 21.76
C GLY A 66 29.08 -1.31 22.42
N ILE A 67 27.85 -1.68 22.75
CA ILE A 67 27.52 -2.91 23.45
C ILE A 67 26.97 -3.92 22.45
N ARG A 68 27.65 -5.06 22.30
CA ARG A 68 27.21 -6.16 21.44
C ARG A 68 26.13 -6.97 22.14
N VAL A 69 24.96 -7.10 21.52
CA VAL A 69 23.82 -7.88 22.00
C VAL A 69 23.45 -8.94 20.98
N LYS A 70 23.26 -10.18 21.44
CA LYS A 70 22.76 -11.28 20.61
C LYS A 70 21.24 -11.39 20.78
N PHE A 71 20.48 -11.00 19.76
CA PHE A 71 19.01 -11.10 19.79
C PHE A 71 18.55 -12.57 19.80
N ALA A 72 17.46 -12.86 20.52
CA ALA A 72 16.92 -14.21 20.58
C ALA A 72 16.35 -14.60 19.21
N GLY A 73 16.66 -15.81 18.74
CA GLY A 73 16.20 -16.31 17.45
C GLY A 73 17.06 -15.92 16.24
N THR A 74 18.18 -15.21 16.42
CA THR A 74 19.14 -14.91 15.35
C THR A 74 20.57 -15.34 15.70
N SER A 75 21.35 -15.67 14.68
CA SER A 75 22.80 -15.87 14.79
C SER A 75 23.58 -14.55 14.74
N LYS A 76 22.92 -13.44 14.39
CA LYS A 76 23.55 -12.12 14.26
C LYS A 76 23.67 -11.44 15.63
N THR A 77 24.84 -10.86 15.87
CA THR A 77 25.09 -9.95 17.00
C THR A 77 24.97 -8.51 16.51
N VAL A 78 24.27 -7.66 17.25
CA VAL A 78 24.07 -6.25 16.93
C VAL A 78 24.90 -5.41 17.90
N THR A 79 25.62 -4.41 17.40
CA THR A 79 26.34 -3.45 18.25
C THR A 79 25.46 -2.25 18.48
N ILE A 80 24.99 -2.07 19.70
CA ILE A 80 24.13 -0.98 20.12
C ILE A 80 25.00 0.14 20.69
N ASN A 81 24.79 1.38 20.21
CA ASN A 81 25.33 2.54 20.90
C ASN A 81 24.45 2.84 22.13
N PRO A 82 24.96 2.77 23.37
CA PRO A 82 24.14 2.99 24.56
C PRO A 82 23.51 4.37 24.62
N HIS A 83 24.13 5.38 24.02
CA HIS A 83 23.71 6.77 24.09
C HIS A 83 22.95 7.26 22.84
N ALA A 84 22.83 6.45 21.79
CA ALA A 84 22.15 6.89 20.56
C ALA A 84 21.60 5.71 19.77
N ASN A 85 20.44 5.22 20.20
CA ASN A 85 19.75 4.06 19.65
C ASN A 85 18.24 4.31 19.57
N VAL A 86 17.49 3.33 19.04
CA VAL A 86 16.03 3.44 18.88
C VAL A 86 15.25 3.62 20.19
N PHE A 87 15.82 3.29 21.36
CA PHE A 87 15.16 3.38 22.66
C PHE A 87 15.31 4.75 23.35
N ASN A 88 16.32 5.53 22.99
CA ASN A 88 16.58 6.83 23.63
C ASN A 88 16.63 8.01 22.67
N ARG A 89 16.68 7.77 21.36
CA ARG A 89 16.67 8.81 20.32
C ARG A 89 15.34 9.58 20.35
N PRO A 90 15.35 10.92 20.50
CA PRO A 90 14.16 11.73 20.28
C PRO A 90 13.63 11.55 18.84
N VAL A 91 12.32 11.43 18.69
CA VAL A 91 11.70 11.18 17.36
C VAL A 91 11.74 12.38 16.41
N THR A 92 11.90 13.60 16.93
CA THR A 92 11.94 14.86 16.17
C THR A 92 12.77 15.91 16.90
N ALA A 93 13.32 16.90 16.16
CA ALA A 93 13.97 18.08 16.73
C ALA A 93 13.08 19.33 16.72
N VAL A 94 11.87 19.22 16.16
CA VAL A 94 10.97 20.36 15.93
C VAL A 94 9.56 20.07 16.43
N LYS A 95 8.78 21.14 16.63
CA LYS A 95 7.35 21.03 16.94
C LYS A 95 6.62 20.58 15.67
N ASN A 96 5.93 19.45 15.75
CA ASN A 96 5.12 18.95 14.66
C ASN A 96 3.82 19.75 14.55
N LYS A 97 3.42 20.07 13.32
CA LYS A 97 2.07 20.50 12.98
C LYS A 97 1.40 19.38 12.22
N ASP A 98 0.62 18.56 12.92
CA ASP A 98 0.00 17.37 12.34
C ASP A 98 -1.24 17.69 11.50
N ASP A 99 -2.01 18.72 11.85
CA ASP A 99 -3.22 19.18 11.14
C ASP A 99 -2.92 20.07 9.92
N TYR A 100 -1.83 19.78 9.21
CA TYR A 100 -1.28 20.66 8.17
C TYR A 100 -2.14 20.79 6.90
N MET A 101 -3.17 19.94 6.73
CA MET A 101 -4.16 20.07 5.66
C MET A 101 -5.41 20.86 6.09
N GLY A 102 -5.54 21.20 7.37
CA GLY A 102 -6.77 21.80 7.92
C GLY A 102 -7.91 20.78 8.05
N PRO A 103 -9.14 21.21 8.36
CA PRO A 103 -10.27 20.30 8.53
C PRO A 103 -10.53 19.47 7.27
N ARG A 104 -10.92 18.20 7.44
CA ARG A 104 -11.32 17.34 6.32
C ARG A 104 -12.43 18.01 5.50
N PRO A 105 -12.36 17.96 4.15
CA PRO A 105 -13.45 18.45 3.31
C PRO A 105 -14.80 17.81 3.67
N HIS A 106 -15.89 18.51 3.36
CA HIS A 106 -17.24 17.97 3.51
C HIS A 106 -17.38 16.63 2.78
N VAL A 107 -18.17 15.69 3.30
CA VAL A 107 -18.33 14.32 2.76
C VAL A 107 -18.82 14.27 1.30
N ASP A 108 -19.39 15.36 0.79
CA ASP A 108 -19.87 15.51 -0.59
C ASP A 108 -18.98 16.45 -1.43
N THR A 109 -17.79 16.80 -0.94
CA THR A 109 -16.88 17.66 -1.71
C THR A 109 -16.35 16.89 -2.92
N GLU A 110 -16.49 17.49 -4.09
CA GLU A 110 -15.96 16.99 -5.36
C GLU A 110 -14.75 17.83 -5.80
N ALA A 111 -13.79 17.20 -6.47
CA ALA A 111 -12.75 17.88 -7.21
C ALA A 111 -13.11 18.10 -8.68
N ASP A 112 -12.76 19.27 -9.21
CA ASP A 112 -12.70 19.53 -10.65
C ASP A 112 -11.44 18.87 -11.23
N MET A 113 -11.62 17.65 -11.73
CA MET A 113 -10.53 16.82 -12.23
C MET A 113 -9.88 17.39 -13.50
N HIS A 114 -10.66 18.04 -14.36
CA HIS A 114 -10.11 18.68 -15.56
C HIS A 114 -9.23 19.87 -15.20
N MET A 115 -9.65 20.70 -14.23
CA MET A 115 -8.81 21.79 -13.72
C MET A 115 -7.51 21.26 -13.09
N LEU A 116 -7.59 20.20 -12.28
CA LEU A 116 -6.41 19.57 -11.68
C LEU A 116 -5.40 19.14 -12.76
N VAL A 117 -5.90 18.54 -13.84
CA VAL A 117 -5.05 18.12 -14.96
C VAL A 117 -4.51 19.33 -15.73
N GLU A 118 -5.35 20.29 -16.12
CA GLU A 118 -4.93 21.44 -16.93
C GLU A 118 -3.93 22.35 -16.20
N GLU A 119 -4.10 22.56 -14.90
CA GLU A 119 -3.17 23.38 -14.12
C GLU A 119 -1.80 22.74 -13.93
N CYS A 120 -1.74 21.41 -13.88
CA CYS A 120 -0.48 20.68 -13.74
C CYS A 120 0.18 20.30 -15.05
N ARG A 121 -0.62 20.02 -16.10
CA ARG A 121 -0.16 19.61 -17.43
C ARG A 121 0.08 20.81 -18.33
N GLY A 122 -0.84 21.78 -18.29
CA GLY A 122 -1.10 22.70 -19.39
C GLY A 122 -2.13 22.12 -20.36
N SER A 123 -2.18 22.69 -21.56
CA SER A 123 -3.13 22.27 -22.59
C SER A 123 -2.88 20.82 -23.03
N TYR A 124 -3.93 20.14 -23.52
CA TYR A 124 -3.84 18.72 -23.93
C TYR A 124 -2.71 18.45 -24.94
N THR A 125 -2.46 19.38 -25.87
CA THR A 125 -1.40 19.26 -26.88
C THR A 125 -0.08 19.93 -26.48
N GLY A 126 -0.13 20.99 -25.67
CA GLY A 126 1.04 21.82 -25.38
C GLY A 126 1.91 21.35 -24.21
N LEU A 127 1.31 20.70 -23.20
CA LEU A 127 2.02 20.10 -22.05
C LEU A 127 2.99 21.05 -21.34
N GLU A 128 2.67 22.34 -21.30
CA GLU A 128 3.58 23.43 -20.95
C GLU A 128 4.04 23.40 -19.49
N LYS A 129 3.26 22.76 -18.61
CA LYS A 129 3.46 22.74 -17.16
C LYS A 129 3.83 21.36 -16.62
N MET A 130 3.61 20.29 -17.39
CA MET A 130 3.81 18.88 -16.98
C MET A 130 5.17 18.61 -16.31
N ARG A 131 6.22 19.31 -16.76
CA ARG A 131 7.59 19.17 -16.26
C ARG A 131 7.90 19.95 -14.98
N ARG A 132 6.92 20.66 -14.40
CA ARG A 132 7.08 21.52 -13.21
C ARG A 132 6.32 20.97 -12.00
N PRO A 133 6.72 19.81 -11.45
CA PRO A 133 6.00 19.14 -10.36
C PRO A 133 5.89 20.00 -9.10
N TYR A 134 6.86 20.88 -8.82
CA TYR A 134 6.77 21.83 -7.70
C TYR A 134 5.56 22.76 -7.82
N ASP A 135 5.34 23.34 -9.00
CA ASP A 135 4.24 24.29 -9.23
C ASP A 135 2.89 23.58 -9.08
N CYS A 136 2.79 22.34 -9.61
CA CYS A 136 1.62 21.50 -9.46
C CYS A 136 1.32 21.13 -7.99
N LEU A 137 2.33 20.69 -7.22
CA LEU A 137 2.16 20.40 -5.79
C LEU A 137 1.74 21.64 -5.00
N LYS A 138 2.32 22.79 -5.32
CA LYS A 138 1.95 24.06 -4.69
C LYS A 138 0.48 24.40 -4.96
N PHE A 139 0.02 24.27 -6.21
CA PHE A 139 -1.39 24.44 -6.57
C PHE A 139 -2.28 23.49 -5.77
N PHE A 140 -1.94 22.19 -5.69
CA PHE A 140 -2.70 21.23 -4.89
C PHE A 140 -2.70 21.56 -3.39
N ALA A 141 -1.63 22.15 -2.86
CA ALA A 141 -1.54 22.46 -1.43
C ALA A 141 -2.27 23.76 -1.05
N GLU A 142 -2.20 24.78 -1.91
CA GLU A 142 -2.54 26.17 -1.54
C GLU A 142 -3.84 26.68 -2.18
N GLU A 143 -4.35 26.04 -3.25
CA GLU A 143 -5.47 26.57 -4.06
C GLU A 143 -6.67 25.60 -4.09
N GLN A 144 -6.94 24.93 -2.97
CA GLN A 144 -8.05 23.97 -2.83
C GLN A 144 -9.42 24.59 -3.15
N ASP A 145 -9.63 25.85 -2.83
CA ASP A 145 -10.86 26.59 -3.09
C ASP A 145 -11.18 26.75 -4.58
N ARG A 146 -10.16 26.63 -5.46
CA ARG A 146 -10.36 26.70 -6.92
C ARG A 146 -10.92 25.41 -7.50
N TYR A 147 -10.48 24.26 -7.00
CA TYR A 147 -10.80 22.96 -7.59
C TYR A 147 -11.70 22.10 -6.70
N TYR A 148 -11.88 22.42 -5.41
CA TYR A 148 -12.91 21.78 -4.60
C TYR A 148 -14.21 22.57 -4.65
N ARG A 149 -15.29 21.84 -4.88
CA ARG A 149 -16.65 22.37 -4.85
C ARG A 149 -17.53 21.48 -4.00
N LEU A 150 -18.48 22.09 -3.31
CA LEU A 150 -19.58 21.38 -2.69
C LEU A 150 -20.79 21.50 -3.63
N PRO A 151 -21.26 20.41 -4.27
CA PRO A 151 -22.41 20.46 -5.16
C PRO A 151 -23.69 20.95 -4.47
N GLU A 152 -24.64 21.39 -5.29
CA GLU A 152 -25.99 21.71 -4.84
C GLU A 152 -26.63 20.51 -4.15
N ALA A 153 -27.51 20.75 -3.18
CA ALA A 153 -27.99 19.70 -2.27
C ALA A 153 -28.60 18.48 -2.98
N ALA A 154 -29.26 18.68 -4.14
CA ALA A 154 -29.85 17.60 -4.93
C ALA A 154 -28.84 16.80 -5.77
N GLU A 155 -27.65 17.36 -6.02
CA GLU A 155 -26.58 16.75 -6.82
C GLU A 155 -25.52 16.06 -5.95
N ARG A 156 -25.51 16.34 -4.64
CA ARG A 156 -24.60 15.72 -3.69
C ARG A 156 -24.70 14.20 -3.74
N ALA A 157 -23.54 13.53 -3.66
CA ALA A 157 -23.46 12.07 -3.61
C ALA A 157 -24.30 11.46 -2.49
N SER A 158 -24.35 12.10 -1.32
CA SER A 158 -25.19 11.72 -0.18
C SER A 158 -26.70 11.79 -0.41
N ALA A 159 -27.15 12.55 -1.42
CA ALA A 159 -28.56 12.67 -1.79
C ALA A 159 -28.96 11.71 -2.92
N GLN A 160 -28.00 11.02 -3.55
CA GLN A 160 -28.28 10.10 -4.66
C GLN A 160 -28.81 8.76 -4.16
N ASP A 161 -29.52 8.05 -5.04
CA ASP A 161 -29.97 6.68 -4.79
C ASP A 161 -28.77 5.72 -4.81
N PRO A 162 -28.40 5.08 -3.70
CA PRO A 162 -27.23 4.18 -3.63
C PRO A 162 -27.29 3.01 -4.61
N ARG A 163 -28.49 2.61 -5.05
CA ARG A 163 -28.65 1.51 -6.02
C ARG A 163 -28.10 1.87 -7.40
N LYS A 164 -28.01 3.17 -7.69
CA LYS A 164 -27.48 3.73 -8.92
C LYS A 164 -26.03 4.18 -8.79
N ALA A 165 -25.39 3.95 -7.65
CA ALA A 165 -24.00 4.35 -7.43
C ALA A 165 -23.02 3.54 -8.31
N ASP A 166 -21.93 4.20 -8.69
CA ASP A 166 -20.86 3.65 -9.53
C ASP A 166 -20.04 2.54 -8.85
N TYR A 167 -20.22 2.36 -7.55
CA TYR A 167 -19.49 1.37 -6.76
C TYR A 167 -20.39 0.23 -6.34
N ILE A 168 -19.82 -0.97 -6.24
CA ILE A 168 -20.53 -2.06 -5.58
C ILE A 168 -20.74 -1.71 -4.11
N ASN A 169 -21.91 -2.10 -3.58
CA ASN A 169 -22.19 -1.99 -2.16
C ASN A 169 -21.95 -0.57 -1.57
N ALA A 170 -22.28 0.47 -2.34
CA ALA A 170 -22.08 1.86 -1.93
C ALA A 170 -22.84 2.23 -0.64
N ASP A 171 -23.90 1.51 -0.30
CA ASP A 171 -24.68 1.68 0.93
C ASP A 171 -24.19 0.82 2.10
N GLY A 172 -23.27 -0.12 1.88
CA GLY A 172 -22.88 -1.12 2.90
C GLY A 172 -23.90 -2.25 3.08
N HIS A 173 -24.94 -2.32 2.25
CA HIS A 173 -26.03 -3.30 2.29
C HIS A 173 -26.35 -3.88 0.90
N ASP A 174 -25.32 -4.12 0.09
CA ASP A 174 -25.41 -4.74 -1.24
C ASP A 174 -26.39 -4.03 -2.19
N LYS A 175 -26.43 -2.70 -2.17
CA LYS A 175 -27.34 -1.87 -2.98
C LYS A 175 -28.81 -2.21 -2.71
N THR A 176 -29.19 -2.44 -1.46
CA THR A 176 -30.58 -2.71 -1.07
C THR A 176 -31.28 -1.49 -0.49
N LEU A 177 -30.53 -0.51 0.03
CA LEU A 177 -31.12 0.72 0.54
C LEU A 177 -31.52 1.65 -0.61
N SER A 178 -32.47 2.55 -0.37
CA SER A 178 -32.91 3.55 -1.36
C SER A 178 -32.40 4.97 -1.06
N SER A 179 -31.72 5.14 0.08
CA SER A 179 -31.12 6.40 0.52
C SER A 179 -29.97 6.12 1.48
N TYR A 180 -28.97 7.00 1.50
CA TYR A 180 -27.92 6.98 2.52
C TYR A 180 -28.41 7.47 3.89
N VAL A 181 -27.61 7.24 4.92
CA VAL A 181 -27.85 7.82 6.26
C VAL A 181 -27.76 9.34 6.16
N PRO A 182 -28.73 10.11 6.70
CA PRO A 182 -28.63 11.57 6.71
C PRO A 182 -27.37 12.05 7.44
N LEU A 183 -26.72 13.10 6.94
CA LEU A 183 -25.46 13.63 7.50
C LEU A 183 -25.54 13.94 9.00
N LYS A 184 -26.67 14.48 9.47
CA LYS A 184 -26.90 14.81 10.88
C LYS A 184 -27.00 13.57 11.79
N ASP A 185 -27.33 12.42 11.22
CA ASP A 185 -27.54 11.15 11.92
C ASP A 185 -26.32 10.22 11.74
N ALA A 186 -25.31 10.66 10.96
CA ALA A 186 -24.10 9.90 10.73
C ALA A 186 -23.26 9.79 12.01
N VAL A 187 -22.89 8.56 12.35
CA VAL A 187 -22.08 8.24 13.52
C VAL A 187 -20.63 8.03 13.09
N ALA A 188 -19.71 8.71 13.77
CA ALA A 188 -18.28 8.51 13.57
C ALA A 188 -17.84 7.10 13.98
N ALA A 189 -16.74 6.62 13.40
CA ALA A 189 -16.11 5.37 13.83
C ALA A 189 -15.72 5.42 15.31
N ASN A 190 -15.80 4.27 15.98
CA ASN A 190 -15.32 4.07 17.35
C ASN A 190 -14.61 2.71 17.48
N GLY A 191 -14.13 2.37 18.69
CA GLY A 191 -13.32 1.18 18.91
C GLY A 191 -13.97 -0.14 18.48
N SER A 192 -15.30 -0.19 18.39
CA SER A 192 -16.08 -1.41 18.04
C SER A 192 -16.82 -1.33 16.71
N ALA A 193 -17.09 -0.12 16.19
CA ALA A 193 -17.88 0.08 14.99
C ALA A 193 -17.17 1.03 14.01
N ILE A 194 -17.23 0.72 12.72
CA ILE A 194 -16.64 1.55 11.65
C ILE A 194 -17.40 2.87 11.40
N GLY A 195 -18.52 3.09 12.09
CA GLY A 195 -19.40 4.24 11.88
C GLY A 195 -20.30 4.08 10.66
N THR A 196 -21.02 5.13 10.32
CA THR A 196 -21.96 5.16 9.19
C THR A 196 -21.55 6.24 8.20
N CYS A 197 -21.50 5.91 6.90
CA CYS A 197 -21.24 6.91 5.87
C CYS A 197 -22.53 7.63 5.45
N PRO A 198 -22.57 8.96 5.51
CA PRO A 198 -23.64 9.75 4.89
C PRO A 198 -23.32 9.97 3.40
N GLY A 199 -23.24 8.89 2.62
CA GLY A 199 -22.90 8.91 1.20
C GLY A 199 -22.31 7.58 0.72
N PRO A 200 -21.79 7.52 -0.51
CA PRO A 200 -21.23 6.28 -1.05
C PRO A 200 -20.00 5.83 -0.26
N ILE A 201 -20.02 4.55 0.13
CA ILE A 201 -18.87 3.81 0.64
C ILE A 201 -18.05 3.35 -0.57
N ILE A 202 -16.81 3.82 -0.68
CA ILE A 202 -15.97 3.59 -1.86
C ILE A 202 -14.98 2.46 -1.57
N PRO A 203 -14.88 1.42 -2.41
CA PRO A 203 -13.88 0.38 -2.23
C PRO A 203 -12.50 0.84 -2.71
N TYR A 204 -11.47 0.52 -1.91
CA TYR A 204 -10.06 0.75 -2.19
C TYR A 204 -9.41 -0.61 -2.37
N HIS A 205 -8.88 -0.90 -3.53
CA HIS A 205 -8.34 -2.20 -3.89
C HIS A 205 -6.83 -2.18 -3.91
N VAL A 206 -6.22 -3.23 -3.35
CA VAL A 206 -4.78 -3.48 -3.44
C VAL A 206 -4.56 -4.98 -3.63
N TYR A 207 -3.52 -5.34 -4.37
CA TYR A 207 -3.15 -6.74 -4.63
C TYR A 207 -1.83 -7.11 -3.95
N TRP A 208 -1.77 -8.31 -3.37
CA TRP A 208 -0.56 -8.84 -2.74
C TRP A 208 -0.38 -10.34 -2.93
N THR A 209 0.89 -10.75 -2.99
CA THR A 209 1.29 -12.16 -3.00
C THR A 209 2.31 -12.41 -1.90
N GLY A 210 2.09 -13.46 -1.10
CA GLY A 210 3.01 -13.88 -0.05
C GLY A 210 2.65 -13.35 1.35
N PRO A 211 3.54 -13.55 2.35
CA PRO A 211 3.32 -13.08 3.71
C PRO A 211 3.32 -11.54 3.77
N ALA A 212 2.72 -10.99 4.82
CA ALA A 212 2.79 -9.57 5.10
C ALA A 212 4.24 -9.15 5.38
N THR A 213 4.58 -7.98 4.86
CA THR A 213 5.88 -7.32 5.12
C THR A 213 5.60 -5.93 5.67
N TRP A 214 6.65 -5.23 6.11
CA TRP A 214 6.53 -3.84 6.56
C TRP A 214 5.82 -2.93 5.54
N ARG A 215 5.79 -3.31 4.25
CA ARG A 215 5.09 -2.59 3.17
C ARG A 215 3.59 -2.73 3.21
N VAL A 216 3.12 -3.95 3.45
CA VAL A 216 1.70 -4.19 3.72
C VAL A 216 1.29 -3.38 4.95
N GLU A 217 2.13 -3.36 5.97
CA GLU A 217 1.90 -2.55 7.16
C GLU A 217 1.83 -1.04 6.84
N VAL A 218 2.84 -0.48 6.16
CA VAL A 218 2.87 0.97 5.89
C VAL A 218 1.78 1.42 4.92
N PHE A 219 1.41 0.58 3.95
CA PHE A 219 0.26 0.82 3.08
C PHE A 219 -1.02 0.93 3.91
N ILE A 220 -1.34 -0.11 4.69
CA ILE A 220 -2.57 -0.17 5.49
C ILE A 220 -2.61 0.99 6.48
N LYS A 221 -1.51 1.25 7.20
CA LYS A 221 -1.44 2.37 8.15
C LYS A 221 -1.57 3.73 7.45
N SER A 222 -1.03 3.92 6.26
CA SER A 222 -1.21 5.16 5.48
C SER A 222 -2.67 5.37 5.06
N TYR A 223 -3.37 4.31 4.67
CA TYR A 223 -4.81 4.32 4.40
C TYR A 223 -5.60 4.72 5.65
N LEU A 224 -5.38 4.03 6.78
CA LEU A 224 -6.06 4.30 8.04
C LEU A 224 -5.79 5.71 8.59
N TYR A 225 -4.60 6.25 8.33
CA TYR A 225 -4.18 7.57 8.78
C TYR A 225 -4.87 8.69 7.98
N THR A 226 -5.16 8.49 6.70
CA THR A 226 -5.56 9.59 5.80
C THR A 226 -7.01 9.53 5.31
N GLN A 227 -7.58 8.35 5.13
CA GLN A 227 -8.89 8.20 4.49
C GLN A 227 -10.05 8.37 5.48
N ASN A 228 -11.22 8.76 4.96
CA ASN A 228 -12.47 8.74 5.71
C ASN A 228 -12.97 7.29 5.86
N LEU A 229 -12.71 6.67 7.01
CA LEU A 229 -12.96 5.24 7.23
C LEU A 229 -14.43 4.86 7.26
N ALA A 230 -15.33 5.76 7.70
CA ALA A 230 -16.76 5.47 7.63
C ALA A 230 -17.21 5.27 6.17
N CYS A 231 -16.59 6.00 5.24
CA CYS A 231 -16.94 6.11 3.83
C CYS A 231 -15.99 5.40 2.85
N SER A 232 -15.07 4.58 3.34
CA SER A 232 -14.15 3.81 2.50
C SER A 232 -13.97 2.40 3.04
N ARG A 233 -13.65 1.44 2.18
CA ARG A 233 -13.36 0.05 2.59
C ARG A 233 -12.11 -0.45 1.89
N LEU A 234 -11.11 -0.90 2.64
CA LEU A 234 -9.91 -1.46 2.06
C LEU A 234 -10.11 -2.94 1.74
N TRP A 235 -9.91 -3.32 0.48
CA TRP A 235 -9.99 -4.68 -0.02
C TRP A 235 -8.59 -5.15 -0.41
N LEU A 236 -8.03 -6.04 0.41
CA LEU A 236 -6.73 -6.65 0.17
C LEU A 236 -6.92 -7.98 -0.56
N TRP A 237 -6.64 -7.98 -1.86
CA TRP A 237 -6.69 -9.15 -2.74
C TRP A 237 -5.42 -9.97 -2.60
N LEU A 238 -5.57 -11.24 -2.24
CA LEU A 238 -4.48 -12.19 -1.99
C LEU A 238 -4.47 -13.29 -3.06
N ASP A 239 -3.33 -13.45 -3.73
CA ASP A 239 -3.08 -14.41 -4.83
C ASP A 239 -3.36 -15.86 -4.41
N SER A 240 -4.58 -16.32 -4.69
CA SER A 240 -5.06 -17.65 -4.36
C SER A 240 -4.84 -18.66 -5.49
N ASP A 241 -4.63 -18.19 -6.73
CA ASP A 241 -4.14 -19.03 -7.83
C ASP A 241 -2.77 -19.62 -7.50
N ARG A 242 -1.87 -18.80 -6.92
CA ARG A 242 -0.54 -19.25 -6.49
C ARG A 242 -0.55 -19.96 -5.13
N ASN A 243 -1.37 -19.49 -4.19
CA ASN A 243 -1.51 -20.08 -2.86
C ASN A 243 -2.99 -20.19 -2.48
N PRO A 244 -3.63 -21.36 -2.69
CA PRO A 244 -5.05 -21.54 -2.39
C PRO A 244 -5.47 -21.23 -0.94
N ASN A 245 -4.51 -21.21 0.00
CA ASN A 245 -4.73 -20.89 1.40
C ASN A 245 -4.29 -19.45 1.74
N ALA A 246 -4.09 -18.55 0.77
CA ALA A 246 -3.52 -17.22 1.00
C ALA A 246 -4.28 -16.41 2.06
N VAL A 247 -5.63 -16.36 1.96
CA VAL A 247 -6.48 -15.69 2.96
C VAL A 247 -6.37 -16.35 4.33
N HIS A 248 -6.46 -17.68 4.38
CA HIS A 248 -6.35 -18.42 5.64
C HIS A 248 -4.98 -18.20 6.31
N ASN A 249 -3.89 -18.24 5.55
CA ASN A 249 -2.54 -18.01 6.06
C ASN A 249 -2.37 -16.58 6.57
N MET A 250 -2.89 -15.57 5.85
CA MET A 250 -2.85 -14.18 6.27
C MET A 250 -3.61 -13.96 7.60
N LEU A 251 -4.78 -14.58 7.77
CA LEU A 251 -5.59 -14.44 8.99
C LEU A 251 -5.05 -15.22 10.19
N ASN A 252 -4.53 -16.42 9.97
CA ASN A 252 -4.30 -17.38 11.07
C ASN A 252 -2.83 -17.70 11.33
N LYS A 253 -1.91 -17.29 10.43
CA LYS A 253 -0.50 -17.68 10.51
C LYS A 253 0.47 -16.51 10.36
N ASP A 254 0.04 -15.40 9.78
CA ASP A 254 0.91 -14.26 9.53
C ASP A 254 1.06 -13.39 10.80
N ALA A 255 2.24 -13.46 11.40
CA ALA A 255 2.52 -12.77 12.66
C ALA A 255 2.54 -11.24 12.52
N LEU A 256 2.91 -10.70 11.35
CA LEU A 256 2.88 -9.26 11.14
C LEU A 256 1.46 -8.78 10.96
N PHE A 257 0.67 -9.49 10.14
CA PHE A 257 -0.72 -9.14 9.84
C PHE A 257 -1.66 -9.32 11.04
N ALA A 258 -1.31 -10.17 12.02
CA ALA A 258 -2.08 -10.37 13.24
C ALA A 258 -2.48 -9.05 13.95
N ARG A 259 -1.65 -8.00 13.82
CA ARG A 259 -1.94 -6.66 14.37
C ARG A 259 -3.16 -5.97 13.77
N PHE A 260 -3.60 -6.38 12.58
CA PHE A 260 -4.73 -5.82 11.86
C PHE A 260 -6.02 -6.63 12.03
N LEU A 261 -6.00 -7.77 12.72
CA LEU A 261 -7.19 -8.61 12.91
C LEU A 261 -8.37 -7.86 13.53
N PRO A 262 -8.20 -6.99 14.54
CA PRO A 262 -9.31 -6.19 15.06
C PRO A 262 -9.98 -5.29 14.01
N LEU A 263 -9.21 -4.82 13.02
CA LEU A 263 -9.72 -3.99 11.91
C LEU A 263 -10.37 -4.84 10.82
N VAL A 264 -9.97 -6.10 10.67
CA VAL A 264 -10.69 -7.07 9.84
C VAL A 264 -12.03 -7.42 10.47
N GLU A 265 -12.05 -7.71 11.77
CA GLU A 265 -13.27 -8.02 12.53
C GLU A 265 -14.27 -6.85 12.55
N ARG A 266 -13.76 -5.62 12.71
CA ARG A 266 -14.59 -4.40 12.66
C ARG A 266 -15.08 -4.07 11.24
N GLY A 267 -14.41 -4.57 10.20
CA GLY A 267 -14.79 -4.42 8.79
C GLY A 267 -14.09 -3.27 8.04
N ASP A 268 -13.01 -2.70 8.56
CA ASP A 268 -12.19 -1.71 7.85
C ASP A 268 -11.41 -2.34 6.69
N ILE A 269 -10.94 -3.58 6.92
CA ILE A 269 -10.11 -4.34 6.00
C ILE A 269 -10.85 -5.62 5.63
N VAL A 270 -11.04 -5.84 4.33
CA VAL A 270 -11.63 -7.05 3.78
C VAL A 270 -10.58 -7.82 3.02
N LEU A 271 -10.22 -9.01 3.51
CA LEU A 271 -9.36 -9.92 2.76
C LEU A 271 -10.17 -10.64 1.68
N LYS A 272 -9.69 -10.60 0.44
CA LYS A 272 -10.33 -11.26 -0.70
C LYS A 272 -9.37 -12.26 -1.31
N ALA A 273 -9.88 -13.45 -1.64
CA ALA A 273 -9.13 -14.40 -2.45
C ALA A 273 -9.16 -13.95 -3.91
N TRP A 274 -8.00 -13.75 -4.51
CA TRP A 274 -7.88 -13.54 -5.95
C TRP A 274 -7.68 -14.88 -6.64
N ASN A 275 -8.66 -15.25 -7.47
CA ASN A 275 -8.52 -16.29 -8.48
C ASN A 275 -8.89 -15.65 -9.81
N PHE A 276 -8.09 -15.86 -10.84
CA PHE A 276 -8.36 -15.27 -12.15
C PHE A 276 -9.74 -15.74 -12.64
N PRO A 277 -10.71 -14.82 -12.85
CA PRO A 277 -12.06 -15.23 -13.21
C PRO A 277 -12.10 -15.78 -14.63
N SER A 278 -12.73 -16.94 -14.80
CA SER A 278 -12.96 -17.54 -16.13
C SER A 278 -14.12 -16.89 -16.88
N ARG A 279 -14.98 -16.14 -16.17
CA ARG A 279 -16.17 -15.48 -16.70
C ARG A 279 -16.36 -14.13 -16.00
N ILE A 280 -16.48 -13.05 -16.79
CA ILE A 280 -16.63 -11.68 -16.30
C ILE A 280 -17.83 -11.05 -17.01
N PRO A 281 -18.79 -10.40 -16.32
CA PRO A 281 -19.90 -9.74 -17.00
C PRO A 281 -19.39 -8.57 -17.84
N LEU A 282 -20.12 -8.17 -18.88
CA LEU A 282 -19.87 -6.94 -19.62
C LEU A 282 -21.06 -5.99 -19.47
N ALA A 283 -20.81 -4.69 -19.48
CA ALA A 283 -21.89 -3.71 -19.50
C ALA A 283 -22.67 -3.84 -20.82
N THR A 284 -23.98 -3.64 -20.77
CA THR A 284 -24.78 -3.48 -21.97
C THR A 284 -24.29 -2.24 -22.72
N ASP A 285 -23.92 -2.39 -23.98
CA ASP A 285 -23.40 -1.30 -24.82
C ASP A 285 -24.54 -0.58 -25.56
N ASP A 286 -25.43 0.03 -24.78
CA ASP A 286 -26.64 0.70 -25.31
C ASP A 286 -26.31 1.87 -26.26
N GLU A 287 -25.10 2.43 -26.13
CA GLU A 287 -24.63 3.58 -26.91
C GLU A 287 -23.65 3.20 -28.05
N ASP A 288 -23.40 1.89 -28.25
CA ASP A 288 -22.42 1.35 -29.22
C ASP A 288 -21.03 2.03 -29.13
N LYS A 289 -20.62 2.36 -27.89
CA LYS A 289 -19.35 3.06 -27.60
C LYS A 289 -18.19 2.11 -27.40
N ASN A 290 -18.46 0.85 -27.09
CA ASN A 290 -17.40 -0.13 -26.87
C ASN A 290 -16.93 -0.75 -28.19
N GLY A 291 -17.60 -0.42 -29.30
CA GLY A 291 -17.31 -0.97 -30.62
C GLY A 291 -17.53 -2.48 -30.65
N PHE A 292 -18.45 -3.00 -29.83
CA PHE A 292 -18.79 -4.43 -29.79
C PHE A 292 -19.47 -4.92 -31.07
N ASP A 293 -19.74 -4.02 -32.02
CA ASP A 293 -20.29 -4.23 -33.37
C ASP A 293 -19.51 -5.21 -34.29
N TYR A 294 -18.60 -6.00 -33.72
CA TYR A 294 -17.90 -7.10 -34.38
C TYR A 294 -18.75 -8.36 -34.62
N TYR A 295 -20.09 -8.31 -34.49
CA TYR A 295 -20.95 -9.51 -34.55
C TYR A 295 -20.63 -10.37 -35.79
N SER A 296 -19.83 -11.41 -35.57
CA SER A 296 -19.95 -12.63 -36.35
C SER A 296 -21.37 -13.13 -36.12
N LYS A 297 -21.98 -13.75 -37.14
CA LYS A 297 -23.34 -14.29 -36.99
C LYS A 297 -23.42 -15.10 -35.70
N PRO A 298 -24.26 -14.71 -34.70
CA PRO A 298 -24.31 -15.38 -33.42
C PRO A 298 -24.50 -16.88 -33.60
N ALA A 299 -23.77 -17.67 -32.83
CA ALA A 299 -23.92 -19.11 -32.87
C ALA A 299 -25.33 -19.51 -32.39
N ALA A 300 -25.79 -20.70 -32.81
CA ALA A 300 -26.99 -21.27 -32.23
C ALA A 300 -26.79 -21.48 -30.71
N PRO A 301 -27.81 -21.24 -29.88
CA PRO A 301 -27.70 -21.45 -28.44
C PRO A 301 -27.33 -22.89 -28.10
N ASP A 302 -26.49 -23.06 -27.09
CA ASP A 302 -26.06 -24.36 -26.58
C ASP A 302 -27.14 -24.99 -25.65
N ALA A 303 -26.78 -26.11 -24.99
CA ALA A 303 -27.69 -26.81 -24.09
C ALA A 303 -28.11 -25.99 -22.85
N ASN A 304 -27.35 -24.95 -22.49
CA ASN A 304 -27.63 -24.04 -21.39
C ASN A 304 -28.39 -22.78 -21.88
N GLY A 305 -28.63 -22.65 -23.18
CA GLY A 305 -29.24 -21.48 -23.80
C GLY A 305 -28.25 -20.36 -24.09
N GLU A 306 -26.94 -20.62 -23.99
CA GLU A 306 -25.89 -19.63 -24.20
C GLU A 306 -25.49 -19.54 -25.68
N LYS A 307 -25.23 -18.32 -26.16
CA LYS A 307 -24.85 -18.06 -27.56
C LYS A 307 -23.48 -17.41 -27.59
N ALA A 308 -22.56 -17.97 -28.36
CA ALA A 308 -21.33 -17.27 -28.70
C ALA A 308 -21.67 -16.12 -29.68
N VAL A 309 -21.42 -14.87 -29.26
CA VAL A 309 -21.73 -13.67 -30.03
C VAL A 309 -20.48 -13.03 -30.67
N ALA A 310 -19.31 -13.22 -30.04
CA ALA A 310 -18.02 -12.79 -30.60
C ALA A 310 -16.88 -13.63 -29.99
N GLU A 311 -15.64 -13.38 -30.42
CA GLU A 311 -14.46 -13.99 -29.81
C GLU A 311 -14.41 -13.67 -28.30
N ASN A 312 -14.35 -14.72 -27.48
CA ASN A 312 -14.40 -14.66 -26.02
C ASN A 312 -15.68 -14.02 -25.43
N ILE A 313 -16.74 -13.78 -26.20
CA ILE A 313 -18.01 -13.24 -25.67
C ILE A 313 -19.15 -14.23 -25.86
N VAL A 314 -19.83 -14.52 -24.76
CA VAL A 314 -21.02 -15.37 -24.71
C VAL A 314 -22.19 -14.57 -24.14
N GLU A 315 -23.34 -14.60 -24.80
CA GLU A 315 -24.62 -14.10 -24.30
C GLU A 315 -25.39 -15.23 -23.63
N ASP A 316 -25.86 -15.02 -22.40
CA ASP A 316 -26.71 -15.99 -21.73
C ASP A 316 -28.19 -15.88 -22.15
N LYS A 317 -29.02 -16.78 -21.62
CA LYS A 317 -30.46 -16.84 -21.93
C LYS A 317 -31.22 -15.54 -21.57
N ASP A 318 -30.69 -14.76 -20.64
CA ASP A 318 -31.30 -13.53 -20.13
C ASP A 318 -30.78 -12.29 -20.88
N GLY A 319 -29.89 -12.49 -21.86
CA GLY A 319 -29.32 -11.45 -22.71
C GLY A 319 -28.08 -10.78 -22.12
N GLN A 320 -27.57 -11.24 -20.97
CA GLN A 320 -26.34 -10.69 -20.39
C GLN A 320 -25.13 -11.24 -21.15
N GLN A 321 -24.25 -10.34 -21.57
CA GLN A 321 -22.99 -10.70 -22.22
C GLN A 321 -21.88 -10.93 -21.20
N TRP A 322 -21.07 -11.93 -21.46
CA TRP A 322 -19.99 -12.37 -20.60
C TRP A 322 -18.72 -12.54 -21.40
N LEU A 323 -17.64 -12.00 -20.88
CA LEU A 323 -16.29 -12.29 -21.34
C LEU A 323 -15.84 -13.62 -20.73
N VAL A 324 -15.52 -14.60 -21.57
CA VAL A 324 -15.15 -15.97 -21.20
C VAL A 324 -13.71 -16.24 -21.61
N LEU A 325 -12.90 -16.73 -20.67
CA LEU A 325 -11.47 -16.97 -20.87
C LEU A 325 -11.12 -18.45 -20.90
N THR A 326 -10.16 -18.80 -21.75
CA THR A 326 -9.61 -20.16 -21.83
C THR A 326 -8.55 -20.40 -20.76
N ALA A 327 -8.31 -21.67 -20.39
CA ALA A 327 -7.25 -22.03 -19.44
C ALA A 327 -5.86 -21.54 -19.85
N LYS A 328 -5.55 -21.50 -21.15
CA LYS A 328 -4.30 -20.97 -21.68
C LYS A 328 -4.16 -19.45 -21.47
N GLN A 329 -5.28 -18.74 -21.51
CA GLN A 329 -5.35 -17.30 -21.23
C GLN A 329 -5.35 -16.99 -19.72
N MET A 330 -5.22 -17.98 -18.83
CA MET A 330 -5.17 -17.75 -17.38
C MET A 330 -3.79 -18.05 -16.76
N THR A 331 -2.78 -18.45 -17.55
CA THR A 331 -1.43 -18.75 -17.06
C THR A 331 -0.44 -17.59 -17.30
N PHE A 332 0.01 -16.91 -16.24
CA PHE A 332 0.83 -15.67 -16.32
C PHE A 332 2.07 -15.63 -15.42
N LEU A 333 2.96 -14.67 -15.70
CA LEU A 333 3.96 -14.17 -14.75
C LEU A 333 3.29 -13.21 -13.74
N PRO A 334 3.67 -13.21 -12.45
CA PRO A 334 2.99 -12.44 -11.40
C PRO A 334 2.81 -10.93 -11.64
N VAL A 335 3.75 -10.27 -12.32
CA VAL A 335 3.65 -8.82 -12.61
C VAL A 335 2.47 -8.53 -13.55
N ALA A 336 2.29 -9.39 -14.57
CA ALA A 336 1.16 -9.30 -15.49
C ALA A 336 -0.19 -9.61 -14.81
N VAL A 337 -0.18 -10.36 -13.69
CA VAL A 337 -1.39 -10.61 -12.90
C VAL A 337 -1.86 -9.33 -12.23
N SER A 338 -0.97 -8.54 -11.63
CA SER A 338 -1.37 -7.27 -10.98
C SER A 338 -1.94 -6.24 -11.96
N ASP A 339 -1.45 -6.22 -13.20
CA ASP A 339 -2.03 -5.42 -14.29
C ASP A 339 -3.44 -5.93 -14.63
N ALA A 340 -3.68 -7.24 -14.72
CA ALA A 340 -5.02 -7.75 -14.97
C ALA A 340 -5.97 -7.50 -13.78
N VAL A 341 -5.50 -7.71 -12.55
CA VAL A 341 -6.28 -7.56 -11.32
C VAL A 341 -6.92 -6.19 -11.27
N ARG A 342 -6.17 -5.10 -11.45
CA ARG A 342 -6.69 -3.73 -11.30
C ARG A 342 -7.84 -3.44 -12.26
N PHE A 343 -7.74 -3.82 -13.54
CA PHE A 343 -8.83 -3.61 -14.50
C PHE A 343 -10.05 -4.48 -14.19
N ILE A 344 -9.84 -5.75 -13.82
CA ILE A 344 -10.92 -6.67 -13.53
C ILE A 344 -11.65 -6.29 -12.24
N VAL A 345 -10.95 -6.02 -11.15
CA VAL A 345 -11.59 -5.67 -9.86
C VAL A 345 -12.31 -4.34 -9.97
N LEU A 346 -11.74 -3.34 -10.64
CA LEU A 346 -12.41 -2.06 -10.85
C LEU A 346 -13.61 -2.20 -11.79
N HIS A 347 -13.55 -3.05 -12.81
CA HIS A 347 -14.72 -3.34 -13.63
C HIS A 347 -15.84 -4.01 -12.82
N ILE A 348 -15.53 -4.98 -11.95
CA ILE A 348 -16.56 -5.69 -11.18
C ILE A 348 -17.09 -4.84 -10.02
N TYR A 349 -16.23 -4.10 -9.33
CA TYR A 349 -16.53 -3.50 -8.03
C TYR A 349 -16.49 -1.95 -8.03
N GLY A 350 -15.88 -1.34 -9.04
CA GLY A 350 -15.64 0.10 -9.09
C GLY A 350 -14.60 0.55 -8.06
N GLY A 351 -14.52 1.86 -7.82
CA GLY A 351 -13.69 2.43 -6.76
C GLY A 351 -12.29 2.74 -7.27
N ALA A 352 -11.28 2.57 -6.41
CA ALA A 352 -9.89 2.91 -6.76
C ALA A 352 -8.94 1.75 -6.45
N TYR A 353 -7.98 1.52 -7.35
CA TYR A 353 -6.88 0.58 -7.19
C TYR A 353 -5.58 1.33 -6.89
N PHE A 354 -4.77 0.73 -6.02
CA PHE A 354 -3.45 1.21 -5.65
C PHE A 354 -2.46 0.04 -5.64
N ASP A 355 -1.27 0.23 -6.20
CA ASP A 355 -0.16 -0.70 -6.00
C ASP A 355 0.26 -0.72 -4.52
N MET A 356 0.70 -1.88 -4.03
CA MET A 356 1.02 -2.08 -2.60
C MET A 356 2.14 -1.16 -2.09
N ASP A 357 2.98 -0.65 -2.98
CA ASP A 357 4.08 0.25 -2.66
C ASP A 357 3.72 1.74 -2.82
N VAL A 358 2.42 2.05 -2.81
CA VAL A 358 1.88 3.42 -2.74
C VAL A 358 1.56 3.80 -1.29
N LEU A 359 2.01 4.97 -0.84
CA LEU A 359 1.66 5.55 0.46
C LEU A 359 0.60 6.61 0.27
N MET A 360 -0.52 6.51 0.99
CA MET A 360 -1.56 7.54 0.96
C MET A 360 -1.18 8.73 1.85
N LEU A 361 -1.26 9.94 1.29
CA LEU A 361 -0.89 11.20 1.93
C LEU A 361 -2.09 12.11 2.19
N ARG A 362 -3.20 11.90 1.47
CA ARG A 362 -4.40 12.75 1.47
C ARG A 362 -5.66 11.91 1.28
N ASP A 363 -6.80 12.43 1.74
CA ASP A 363 -8.13 11.93 1.43
C ASP A 363 -8.36 11.89 -0.09
N MET A 364 -8.59 10.69 -0.61
CA MET A 364 -8.87 10.46 -2.03
C MET A 364 -10.33 10.75 -2.38
N ARG A 365 -11.23 10.81 -1.39
CA ARG A 365 -12.68 10.91 -1.64
C ARG A 365 -13.08 12.01 -2.62
N PRO A 366 -12.54 13.24 -2.58
CA PRO A 366 -12.92 14.27 -3.54
C PRO A 366 -12.62 13.92 -5.00
N LEU A 367 -11.62 13.07 -5.27
CA LEU A 367 -11.31 12.59 -6.63
C LEU A 367 -12.21 11.44 -7.08
N LEU A 368 -12.91 10.80 -6.15
CA LEU A 368 -13.70 9.60 -6.42
C LEU A 368 -15.20 9.94 -6.51
N LEU A 369 -15.70 10.94 -5.79
CA LEU A 369 -17.12 11.30 -5.87
C LEU A 369 -17.66 11.79 -7.22
N PRO A 370 -16.90 12.52 -8.06
CA PRO A 370 -17.42 12.98 -9.34
C PRO A 370 -17.99 11.82 -10.17
N LYS A 371 -19.12 12.06 -10.84
CA LYS A 371 -19.74 11.05 -11.72
C LYS A 371 -18.77 10.57 -12.82
N GLU A 372 -17.88 11.45 -13.27
CA GLU A 372 -16.85 11.17 -14.26
C GLU A 372 -15.47 11.03 -13.59
N HIS A 373 -15.39 10.20 -12.54
CA HIS A 373 -14.15 9.98 -11.79
C HIS A 373 -13.18 8.96 -12.40
N SER A 374 -13.42 8.50 -13.63
CA SER A 374 -12.53 7.51 -14.23
C SER A 374 -11.19 8.15 -14.59
N PHE A 375 -10.12 7.72 -13.93
CA PHE A 375 -8.78 8.28 -14.13
C PHE A 375 -7.68 7.23 -13.93
N ALA A 376 -6.49 7.54 -14.44
CA ALA A 376 -5.26 6.86 -14.06
C ALA A 376 -4.05 7.79 -14.13
N GLU A 377 -3.00 7.43 -13.40
CA GLU A 377 -1.75 8.18 -13.36
C GLU A 377 -1.07 8.27 -14.75
N ARG A 378 -0.38 9.39 -15.04
CA ARG A 378 0.55 9.51 -16.16
C ARG A 378 1.84 8.73 -15.87
N TRP A 379 2.43 8.15 -16.91
CA TRP A 379 3.80 7.64 -16.84
C TRP A 379 4.80 8.82 -16.83
N ALA A 380 5.16 9.32 -15.64
CA ALA A 380 6.10 10.43 -15.44
C ALA A 380 5.80 11.65 -16.34
N ALA A 381 6.83 12.24 -16.98
CA ALA A 381 6.70 13.35 -17.93
C ALA A 381 6.66 12.88 -19.40
N HIS A 382 6.17 11.66 -19.67
CA HIS A 382 6.05 11.18 -21.05
C HIS A 382 4.93 11.92 -21.79
N PRO A 383 5.19 12.47 -22.99
CA PRO A 383 4.28 13.41 -23.63
C PRO A 383 3.08 12.76 -24.34
N HIS A 384 3.08 11.44 -24.55
CA HIS A 384 1.99 10.84 -25.31
C HIS A 384 0.70 10.74 -24.49
N PRO A 385 -0.48 11.08 -25.04
CA PRO A 385 -1.77 10.97 -24.34
C PRO A 385 -2.23 9.54 -23.98
N GLY A 386 -1.41 8.54 -24.31
CA GLY A 386 -1.68 7.12 -24.06
C GLY A 386 -0.62 6.47 -23.17
N ASP A 387 0.34 7.24 -22.65
CA ASP A 387 1.36 6.76 -21.72
C ASP A 387 0.82 6.83 -20.28
N TYR A 388 -0.19 6.01 -19.99
CA TYR A 388 -0.71 5.82 -18.64
C TYR A 388 0.22 4.93 -17.82
N ASN A 389 0.40 5.28 -16.55
CA ASN A 389 0.59 4.33 -15.46
C ASN A 389 -0.79 3.97 -14.88
N THR A 390 -0.93 2.82 -14.25
CA THR A 390 -2.17 2.42 -13.56
C THR A 390 -1.90 1.96 -12.14
N ALA A 391 -0.72 2.28 -11.59
CA ALA A 391 -0.38 2.04 -10.19
C ALA A 391 -1.40 2.71 -9.26
N ILE A 392 -1.97 3.84 -9.68
CA ILE A 392 -3.16 4.45 -9.11
C ILE A 392 -4.17 4.65 -10.24
N MET A 393 -5.38 4.14 -10.07
CA MET A 393 -6.44 4.16 -11.07
C MET A 393 -7.82 4.05 -10.44
N SER A 394 -8.81 4.67 -11.05
CA SER A 394 -10.22 4.56 -10.64
C SER A 394 -11.13 4.36 -11.84
N LEU A 395 -12.17 3.54 -11.68
CA LEU A 395 -13.23 3.33 -12.68
C LEU A 395 -14.58 3.10 -11.97
N SER A 396 -15.67 3.44 -12.67
CA SER A 396 -17.02 3.01 -12.31
C SER A 396 -17.23 1.53 -12.65
N ALA A 397 -17.87 0.80 -11.73
CA ALA A 397 -18.21 -0.61 -11.90
C ALA A 397 -19.15 -0.81 -13.09
N ASN A 398 -18.90 -1.87 -13.87
CA ASN A 398 -19.72 -2.28 -15.00
C ASN A 398 -20.12 -1.13 -15.94
N SER A 399 -19.19 -0.20 -16.17
CA SER A 399 -19.36 0.93 -17.07
C SER A 399 -18.94 0.59 -18.51
N SER A 400 -19.39 1.38 -19.48
CA SER A 400 -18.90 1.31 -20.87
C SER A 400 -17.37 1.40 -20.92
N LEU A 401 -16.76 2.37 -20.24
CA LEU A 401 -15.31 2.54 -20.25
C LEU A 401 -14.56 1.35 -19.64
N SER A 402 -15.00 0.86 -18.47
CA SER A 402 -14.38 -0.30 -17.84
C SER A 402 -14.50 -1.56 -18.71
N SER A 403 -15.65 -1.77 -19.36
CA SER A 403 -15.90 -2.91 -20.26
C SER A 403 -15.00 -2.85 -21.50
N TYR A 404 -14.83 -1.65 -22.08
CA TYR A 404 -13.94 -1.42 -23.21
C TYR A 404 -12.47 -1.69 -22.87
N LEU A 405 -11.97 -1.17 -21.75
CA LEU A 405 -10.59 -1.39 -21.29
C LEU A 405 -10.35 -2.88 -20.99
N LEU A 406 -11.31 -3.53 -20.31
CA LEU A 406 -11.27 -4.95 -19.99
C LEU A 406 -11.22 -5.82 -21.24
N TYR A 407 -12.17 -5.60 -22.15
CA TYR A 407 -12.26 -6.34 -23.41
C TYR A 407 -11.01 -6.14 -24.27
N GLY A 408 -10.51 -4.92 -24.36
CA GLY A 408 -9.28 -4.59 -25.07
C GLY A 408 -8.08 -5.40 -24.57
N GLY A 409 -7.88 -5.46 -23.26
CA GLY A 409 -6.79 -6.25 -22.65
C GLY A 409 -6.88 -7.73 -23.02
N ILE A 410 -8.07 -8.31 -22.91
CA ILE A 410 -8.30 -9.73 -23.21
C ILE A 410 -8.15 -10.05 -24.70
N ARG A 411 -8.71 -9.23 -25.58
CA ARG A 411 -8.60 -9.39 -27.04
C ARG A 411 -7.15 -9.29 -27.53
N MET A 412 -6.32 -8.50 -26.85
CA MET A 412 -4.90 -8.37 -27.16
C MET A 412 -4.03 -9.46 -26.52
N GLY A 413 -4.60 -10.62 -26.21
CA GLY A 413 -3.88 -11.75 -25.62
C GLY A 413 -3.67 -11.59 -24.11
N VAL A 414 -4.64 -11.00 -23.42
CA VAL A 414 -4.60 -10.68 -21.97
C VAL A 414 -3.42 -9.75 -21.64
N ASN A 415 -3.25 -8.74 -22.49
CA ASN A 415 -2.22 -7.72 -22.34
C ASN A 415 -2.83 -6.47 -21.68
N PHE A 416 -2.78 -6.45 -20.36
CA PHE A 416 -3.25 -5.33 -19.53
C PHE A 416 -2.19 -4.26 -19.27
N HIS A 417 -1.07 -4.28 -19.99
CA HIS A 417 -0.03 -3.27 -19.81
C HIS A 417 -0.62 -1.87 -20.03
N PRO A 418 -0.46 -0.92 -19.09
CA PRO A 418 -1.23 0.32 -19.08
C PRO A 418 -0.98 1.21 -20.29
N ARG A 419 0.26 1.25 -20.80
CA ARG A 419 0.56 1.94 -22.06
C ARG A 419 -0.11 1.32 -23.27
N VAL A 420 -0.38 0.01 -23.30
CA VAL A 420 -1.06 -0.64 -24.44
C VAL A 420 -2.52 -0.23 -24.45
N LEU A 421 -3.20 -0.36 -23.30
CA LEU A 421 -4.60 0.06 -23.15
C LEU A 421 -4.76 1.58 -23.28
N GLY A 422 -3.79 2.35 -22.81
CA GLY A 422 -3.75 3.79 -22.99
C GLY A 422 -3.66 4.24 -24.45
N ARG A 423 -2.83 3.57 -25.25
CA ARG A 423 -2.75 3.84 -26.70
C ARG A 423 -4.02 3.41 -27.43
N MET A 424 -4.66 2.35 -26.96
CA MET A 424 -5.98 1.91 -27.45
C MET A 424 -7.03 3.00 -27.18
N ALA A 425 -7.17 3.42 -25.91
CA ALA A 425 -8.12 4.46 -25.50
C ALA A 425 -7.90 5.78 -26.26
N TRP A 426 -6.65 6.22 -26.42
CA TRP A 426 -6.33 7.42 -27.19
C TRP A 426 -6.70 7.29 -28.68
N LYS A 427 -6.38 6.16 -29.31
CA LYS A 427 -6.66 5.95 -30.73
C LYS A 427 -8.17 6.02 -31.03
N ASP A 428 -8.97 5.55 -30.08
CA ASP A 428 -10.43 5.50 -30.21
C ASP A 428 -11.12 6.72 -29.55
N GLY A 429 -10.36 7.71 -29.08
CA GLY A 429 -10.87 8.97 -28.50
C GLY A 429 -11.47 8.85 -27.10
N ARG A 430 -11.23 7.74 -26.41
CA ARG A 430 -11.74 7.44 -25.05
C ARG A 430 -10.81 7.88 -23.92
N ASP A 431 -9.62 8.39 -24.24
CA ASP A 431 -8.68 8.97 -23.27
C ASP A 431 -9.22 10.23 -22.57
N GLN A 432 -10.27 10.85 -23.12
CA GLN A 432 -10.97 11.96 -22.47
C GLN A 432 -11.96 11.48 -21.39
N GLU A 433 -12.48 10.25 -21.51
CA GLU A 433 -13.29 9.60 -20.47
C GLU A 433 -12.40 8.97 -19.38
N PHE A 434 -11.22 8.48 -19.77
CA PHE A 434 -10.22 7.91 -18.88
C PHE A 434 -9.15 8.93 -18.55
N LEU A 435 -9.47 9.91 -17.71
CA LEU A 435 -8.62 11.08 -17.54
C LEU A 435 -7.23 10.71 -17.01
N MET A 436 -6.18 11.10 -17.74
CA MET A 436 -4.82 10.92 -17.27
C MET A 436 -4.48 12.00 -16.23
N PHE A 437 -4.08 11.63 -15.03
CA PHE A 437 -3.62 12.56 -14.00
C PHE A 437 -2.12 12.77 -14.06
N GLU A 438 -1.65 13.97 -13.75
CA GLU A 438 -0.22 14.24 -13.72
C GLU A 438 0.49 13.49 -12.59
N THR A 439 1.71 13.00 -12.88
CA THR A 439 2.50 12.19 -11.94
C THR A 439 2.67 12.91 -10.60
N ALA A 440 2.75 14.25 -10.59
CA ALA A 440 2.85 15.05 -9.37
C ALA A 440 1.71 14.81 -8.35
N ALA A 441 0.52 14.37 -8.79
CA ALA A 441 -0.58 14.05 -7.90
C ALA A 441 -0.35 12.77 -7.07
N PHE A 442 0.39 11.80 -7.61
CA PHE A 442 0.47 10.45 -7.05
C PHE A 442 1.90 9.92 -6.82
N ASP A 443 2.83 10.38 -7.65
CA ASP A 443 4.25 10.07 -7.62
C ASP A 443 5.07 11.34 -7.88
N PRO A 444 5.15 12.23 -6.88
CA PRO A 444 5.72 13.58 -7.03
C PRO A 444 7.19 13.62 -7.44
N ILE A 445 7.87 12.49 -7.39
CA ILE A 445 9.30 12.43 -7.62
C ILE A 445 9.64 11.90 -9.01
N TRP A 446 8.76 11.13 -9.68
CA TRP A 446 9.08 10.44 -10.93
C TRP A 446 9.66 11.33 -12.04
N THR A 447 9.12 12.55 -12.21
CA THR A 447 9.63 13.51 -13.18
C THR A 447 11.09 13.92 -12.92
N GLU A 448 11.52 13.97 -11.65
CA GLU A 448 12.93 14.20 -11.29
C GLU A 448 13.80 13.03 -11.77
N PHE A 449 13.32 11.80 -11.63
CA PHE A 449 14.06 10.58 -11.99
C PHE A 449 14.27 10.37 -13.46
N ASN A 450 13.32 10.83 -14.28
CA ASN A 450 13.48 10.79 -15.73
C ASN A 450 14.38 11.92 -16.26
N TRP A 451 14.94 12.76 -15.38
CA TRP A 451 15.71 13.96 -15.73
C TRP A 451 14.94 14.95 -16.61
N ASP A 452 13.61 14.94 -16.50
CA ASP A 452 12.69 15.77 -17.28
C ASP A 452 12.21 17.01 -16.51
N ARG A 453 12.57 17.16 -15.23
CA ARG A 453 12.11 18.26 -14.40
C ARG A 453 12.63 19.61 -14.88
N GLU A 454 11.71 20.55 -15.03
CA GLU A 454 11.94 21.98 -15.21
C GLU A 454 11.54 22.77 -13.95
N GLY A 455 12.08 23.98 -13.77
CA GLY A 455 11.70 24.86 -12.66
C GLY A 455 12.36 24.51 -11.33
N ARG A 456 11.59 24.50 -10.23
CA ARG A 456 12.07 24.18 -8.87
C ARG A 456 11.92 22.68 -8.58
N CYS A 457 12.75 22.17 -7.67
CA CYS A 457 12.59 20.81 -7.16
C CYS A 457 11.37 20.72 -6.22
N THR A 458 10.85 19.53 -5.98
CA THR A 458 9.79 19.30 -5.00
C THR A 458 10.29 19.53 -3.56
N ILE A 459 9.39 19.51 -2.58
CA ILE A 459 9.74 19.55 -1.15
C ILE A 459 9.25 18.23 -0.54
N PRO A 460 10.13 17.42 0.07
CA PRO A 460 11.60 17.53 0.02
C PRO A 460 12.14 17.37 -1.40
N CYS A 461 13.32 17.94 -1.67
CA CYS A 461 14.02 17.66 -2.93
C CYS A 461 14.75 16.32 -2.84
N VAL A 462 14.27 15.33 -3.58
CA VAL A 462 14.86 13.99 -3.64
C VAL A 462 15.15 13.59 -5.08
N ARG A 463 16.36 13.08 -5.33
CA ARG A 463 16.84 12.71 -6.68
C ARG A 463 17.19 11.23 -6.84
N ASP A 464 17.02 10.43 -5.77
CA ASP A 464 17.22 8.98 -5.77
C ASP A 464 16.06 8.28 -5.03
N TYR A 465 15.50 7.16 -5.54
CA TYR A 465 14.30 6.53 -4.93
C TYR A 465 14.59 6.03 -3.51
N GLY A 466 15.88 5.81 -3.19
CA GLY A 466 16.33 5.46 -1.86
C GLY A 466 16.46 6.63 -0.89
N ALA A 467 16.37 7.88 -1.34
CA ALA A 467 16.66 9.06 -0.52
C ALA A 467 15.71 9.15 0.68
N VAL A 468 14.42 8.85 0.46
CA VAL A 468 13.40 8.88 1.52
C VAL A 468 13.62 7.87 2.64
N PHE A 469 14.47 6.85 2.42
CA PHE A 469 14.88 5.87 3.42
C PHE A 469 16.12 6.28 4.20
N LYS A 470 16.79 7.38 3.83
CA LYS A 470 18.05 7.81 4.43
C LYS A 470 17.85 8.81 5.56
N GLY A 471 18.46 8.52 6.70
CA GLY A 471 18.30 9.25 7.96
C GLY A 471 19.54 10.03 8.40
N ARG A 472 20.72 9.67 7.87
CA ARG A 472 21.98 10.28 8.32
C ARG A 472 22.08 11.75 7.92
N THR A 473 22.79 12.51 8.75
CA THR A 473 23.16 13.89 8.44
C THR A 473 23.86 13.98 7.09
N GLY A 474 23.36 14.86 6.22
CA GLY A 474 23.91 15.08 4.88
C GLY A 474 23.63 13.96 3.87
N ALA A 475 22.79 12.97 4.19
CA ALA A 475 22.48 11.87 3.26
C ALA A 475 21.66 12.31 2.04
N ILE A 476 20.87 13.37 2.19
CA ILE A 476 20.15 14.04 1.10
C ILE A 476 20.76 15.42 0.95
N LYS A 477 21.47 15.64 -0.16
CA LYS A 477 22.04 16.95 -0.47
C LYS A 477 20.92 17.85 -1.00
N ASP A 478 20.93 19.13 -0.61
CA ASP A 478 20.00 20.14 -1.12
C ASP A 478 18.51 19.83 -0.83
N GLU A 479 18.23 18.98 0.18
CA GLU A 479 16.89 18.50 0.57
C GLU A 479 15.84 19.62 0.69
N TRP A 480 16.26 20.76 1.22
CA TRP A 480 15.40 21.92 1.50
C TRP A 480 15.59 23.05 0.48
N GLU A 481 16.23 22.82 -0.67
CA GLU A 481 16.56 23.89 -1.65
C GLU A 481 15.34 24.65 -2.15
N SER A 482 14.18 23.98 -2.20
CA SER A 482 12.92 24.58 -2.65
C SER A 482 12.01 25.03 -1.50
N TYR A 483 12.44 24.87 -0.25
CA TYR A 483 11.67 25.35 0.90
C TYR A 483 11.92 26.84 1.15
N THR A 484 10.84 27.62 1.20
CA THR A 484 10.86 29.08 1.46
C THR A 484 10.01 29.48 2.67
N GLY A 485 9.51 28.50 3.43
CA GLY A 485 8.72 28.74 4.63
C GLY A 485 9.57 29.16 5.84
N PRO A 486 8.93 29.56 6.95
CA PRO A 486 9.64 29.88 8.18
C PRO A 486 10.26 28.63 8.80
N GLN A 487 11.37 28.80 9.52
CA GLN A 487 11.95 27.70 10.27
C GLN A 487 10.98 27.19 11.35
N LEU A 488 10.81 25.87 11.43
CA LEU A 488 9.98 25.24 12.46
C LEU A 488 10.55 25.50 13.85
N GLY A 489 9.67 25.71 14.83
CA GLY A 489 10.06 25.90 16.21
C GLY A 489 10.75 24.65 16.76
N THR A 490 11.94 24.80 17.33
CA THR A 490 12.69 23.69 17.92
C THR A 490 12.06 23.24 19.23
N ILE A 491 12.32 21.98 19.61
CA ILE A 491 11.98 21.46 20.94
C ILE A 491 13.24 21.27 21.78
N ASN A 492 13.08 21.27 23.09
CA ASN A 492 14.15 20.88 23.99
C ASN A 492 14.30 19.34 23.96
N LEU A 493 15.39 18.85 23.38
CA LEU A 493 15.65 17.42 23.23
C LEU A 493 15.75 16.69 24.58
N GLU A 494 16.33 17.32 25.61
CA GLU A 494 16.42 16.72 26.95
C GLU A 494 15.05 16.59 27.62
N GLU A 495 14.14 17.53 27.37
CA GLU A 495 12.78 17.47 27.89
C GLU A 495 11.94 16.44 27.13
N ALA A 496 12.11 16.37 25.81
CA ALA A 496 11.46 15.39 24.96
C ALA A 496 11.84 13.95 25.38
N GLN A 497 13.14 13.72 25.62
CA GLN A 497 13.63 12.43 26.12
C GLN A 497 13.03 12.09 27.49
N ARG A 498 12.96 13.06 28.43
CA ARG A 498 12.34 12.85 29.74
C ARG A 498 10.84 12.54 29.67
N LYS A 499 10.12 13.09 28.68
CA LYS A 499 8.69 12.77 28.47
C LYS A 499 8.50 11.37 27.92
N VAL A 500 9.34 10.94 26.98
CA VAL A 500 9.33 9.55 26.45
C VAL A 500 9.54 8.56 27.61
N LEU A 501 10.60 8.75 28.40
CA LEU A 501 10.89 7.93 29.58
C LEU A 501 9.75 7.89 30.62
N LYS A 502 8.99 8.99 30.76
CA LYS A 502 7.83 9.06 31.64
C LYS A 502 6.60 8.39 31.07
N MET A 503 6.32 8.55 29.78
CA MET A 503 5.21 7.85 29.12
C MET A 503 5.39 6.33 29.18
N ASP A 504 6.63 5.85 29.06
CA ASP A 504 6.96 4.42 29.18
C ASP A 504 6.79 3.89 30.61
N THR A 505 6.89 4.76 31.64
CA THR A 505 6.69 4.37 33.05
C THR A 505 5.25 4.55 33.53
N ASP A 506 4.47 5.44 32.91
CA ASP A 506 3.09 5.78 33.28
C ASP A 506 2.03 5.22 32.30
N ALA A 507 2.41 4.37 31.33
CA ALA A 507 1.47 3.69 30.45
C ALA A 507 0.33 3.03 31.27
N PRO A 508 -0.95 3.27 30.95
CA PRO A 508 -2.05 2.87 31.80
C PRO A 508 -2.10 1.34 31.86
N LYS A 509 -1.85 0.77 33.04
CA LYS A 509 -2.23 -0.61 33.37
C LYS A 509 -3.74 -0.71 33.24
N SER A 510 -4.22 -1.08 32.05
CA SER A 510 -5.64 -1.27 31.84
C SER A 510 -6.03 -2.49 32.69
N LYS A 511 -6.87 -2.28 33.70
CA LYS A 511 -7.42 -3.36 34.56
C LYS A 511 -8.27 -4.39 33.80
N ARG A 512 -8.46 -4.20 32.49
CA ARG A 512 -9.19 -5.12 31.59
C ARG A 512 -8.28 -6.10 30.86
N GLU A 513 -6.97 -5.84 30.77
CA GLU A 513 -6.04 -6.79 30.13
C GLU A 513 -5.83 -8.07 30.94
N HIS A 514 -6.17 -8.08 32.23
CA HIS A 514 -5.93 -9.25 33.07
C HIS A 514 -6.95 -10.38 32.88
N GLU A 515 -8.12 -10.11 32.30
CA GLU A 515 -9.15 -11.14 32.03
C GLU A 515 -9.09 -11.66 30.58
N ASP A 516 -8.65 -10.86 29.61
CA ASP A 516 -8.52 -11.30 28.21
C ASP A 516 -7.19 -12.03 27.91
N GLN A 517 -6.19 -11.93 28.80
CA GLN A 517 -4.93 -12.69 28.68
C GLN A 517 -5.03 -14.16 29.11
N GLU A 518 -6.10 -14.60 29.79
CA GLU A 518 -6.26 -16.01 30.21
C GLU A 518 -6.79 -16.94 29.11
N ASN A 519 -7.20 -16.42 27.94
CA ASN A 519 -7.74 -17.24 26.84
C ASN A 519 -6.89 -17.23 25.55
N VAL A 520 -5.60 -16.91 25.64
CA VAL A 520 -4.64 -17.17 24.55
C VAL A 520 -3.90 -18.48 24.86
N PRO A 521 -3.89 -19.50 23.98
CA PRO A 521 -3.25 -20.77 24.29
C PRO A 521 -1.76 -20.59 24.54
N THR A 522 -1.34 -20.75 25.79
CA THR A 522 0.04 -21.01 26.20
C THR A 522 0.49 -22.34 25.63
N SER A 523 0.96 -22.33 24.38
CA SER A 523 1.76 -23.44 23.83
C SER A 523 2.68 -22.92 22.72
N ALA A 524 3.80 -22.32 23.12
CA ALA A 524 4.94 -22.11 22.24
C ALA A 524 6.25 -22.18 23.04
N THR A 525 6.44 -23.28 23.76
CA THR A 525 7.78 -23.73 24.18
C THR A 525 7.93 -25.17 23.72
N ALA A 526 8.56 -25.35 22.57
CA ALA A 526 9.06 -26.66 22.14
C ALA A 526 10.56 -26.53 21.78
N PRO A 527 11.37 -27.56 22.08
CA PRO A 527 12.82 -27.44 22.12
C PRO A 527 13.47 -27.44 20.74
N SER A 528 14.66 -26.86 20.70
CA SER A 528 15.54 -26.74 19.55
C SER A 528 15.80 -28.08 18.84
N SER A 529 15.44 -28.17 17.57
CA SER A 529 16.06 -29.11 16.63
C SER A 529 16.91 -28.32 15.63
N GLN A 530 18.21 -28.62 15.62
CA GLN A 530 19.18 -28.15 14.65
C GLN A 530 18.79 -28.66 13.25
N HIS A 531 18.54 -27.76 12.30
CA HIS A 531 18.84 -27.98 10.90
C HIS A 531 19.06 -26.66 10.16
N SER A 532 20.03 -26.71 9.27
CA SER A 532 20.75 -25.65 8.58
C SER A 532 19.99 -25.03 7.41
N ASP A 533 20.21 -23.72 7.26
CA ASP A 533 20.20 -22.88 6.06
C ASP A 533 18.89 -22.59 5.30
N LYS A 534 18.64 -21.27 5.22
CA LYS A 534 17.75 -20.48 4.35
C LYS A 534 16.24 -20.46 4.66
N ALA A 535 15.86 -19.56 5.56
CA ALA A 535 14.92 -18.44 5.33
C ALA A 535 14.73 -17.67 6.66
N ALA A 536 15.37 -16.51 6.80
CA ALA A 536 15.19 -15.63 7.95
C ALA A 536 13.98 -14.73 7.67
N HIS A 537 12.86 -14.96 8.35
CA HIS A 537 11.66 -14.12 8.22
C HIS A 537 11.30 -13.34 9.50
N ALA A 538 12.24 -13.21 10.44
CA ALA A 538 12.18 -12.21 11.49
C ALA A 538 13.45 -11.33 11.43
N ASP A 539 13.39 -10.28 10.59
CA ASP A 539 14.43 -9.25 10.49
C ASP A 539 14.05 -7.98 11.29
N SER A 540 12.99 -8.01 12.10
CA SER A 540 12.56 -6.88 12.93
C SER A 540 12.09 -7.30 14.33
N PHE A 541 12.09 -6.37 15.26
CA PHE A 541 11.70 -6.60 16.66
C PHE A 541 10.87 -5.43 17.19
N GLN A 542 10.17 -5.64 18.29
CA GLN A 542 9.47 -4.57 19.00
C GLN A 542 9.61 -4.86 20.50
N PRO A 543 10.33 -4.00 21.23
CA PRO A 543 10.55 -4.19 22.67
C PRO A 543 9.24 -4.07 23.44
N THR A 544 9.16 -4.83 24.52
CA THR A 544 8.26 -4.58 25.63
C THR A 544 8.90 -3.58 26.60
N LEU A 545 8.08 -2.93 27.43
CA LEU A 545 8.55 -2.03 28.47
C LEU A 545 9.51 -2.73 29.45
N ASP A 546 9.21 -3.98 29.81
CA ASP A 546 10.06 -4.76 30.71
C ASP A 546 11.42 -5.07 30.08
N GLU A 547 11.44 -5.45 28.79
CA GLU A 547 12.69 -5.65 28.04
C GLU A 547 13.53 -4.36 27.97
N GLU A 548 12.90 -3.21 27.74
CA GLU A 548 13.63 -1.93 27.74
C GLU A 548 14.19 -1.58 29.14
N VAL A 549 13.41 -1.79 30.20
CA VAL A 549 13.87 -1.58 31.59
C VAL A 549 15.06 -2.50 31.91
N GLU A 550 15.03 -3.74 31.44
CA GLU A 550 16.17 -4.66 31.58
C GLU A 550 17.39 -4.18 30.79
N LEU A 551 17.21 -3.73 29.55
CA LEU A 551 18.30 -3.16 28.74
C LEU A 551 18.93 -1.93 29.41
N ARG A 552 18.12 -1.06 30.03
CA ARG A 552 18.61 0.09 30.80
C ARG A 552 19.38 -0.34 32.05
N LYS A 553 18.87 -1.32 32.80
CA LYS A 553 19.57 -1.89 33.97
C LYS A 553 20.90 -2.55 33.58
N ALA A 554 20.96 -3.16 32.40
CA ALA A 554 22.17 -3.78 31.86
C ALA A 554 23.15 -2.77 31.24
N GLY A 555 22.81 -1.47 31.22
CA GLY A 555 23.63 -0.42 30.62
C GLY A 555 23.66 -0.44 29.09
N VAL A 556 22.83 -1.27 28.45
CA VAL A 556 22.67 -1.34 26.99
C VAL A 556 22.00 -0.08 26.45
N VAL A 557 21.13 0.54 27.26
CA VAL A 557 20.47 1.80 26.95
C VAL A 557 20.76 2.80 28.07
N SER A 558 21.30 3.95 27.71
CA SER A 558 21.70 5.05 28.59
C SER A 558 21.01 6.36 28.16
N ASP A 559 21.37 7.47 28.80
CA ASP A 559 20.90 8.80 28.41
C ASP A 559 21.38 9.18 27.00
N TYR A 560 20.52 9.83 26.23
CA TYR A 560 20.79 10.23 24.87
C TYR A 560 21.93 11.24 24.76
N VAL A 561 22.84 11.05 23.81
CA VAL A 561 23.92 11.98 23.48
C VAL A 561 23.90 12.29 21.98
N LEU A 562 23.50 13.51 21.64
CA LEU A 562 23.33 13.96 20.24
C LEU A 562 24.60 13.79 19.39
N SER A 563 25.78 14.05 19.95
CA SER A 563 27.05 13.94 19.21
C SER A 563 27.45 12.50 18.86
N GLU A 564 26.83 11.51 19.49
CA GLU A 564 27.09 10.09 19.24
C GLU A 564 26.07 9.46 18.28
N ASP A 565 25.04 10.21 17.89
CA ASP A 565 23.97 9.70 17.04
C ASP A 565 24.33 9.76 15.56
N ARG A 566 24.31 8.59 14.93
CA ARG A 566 24.48 8.44 13.48
C ARG A 566 23.26 8.95 12.70
N PHE A 567 22.10 8.96 13.35
CA PHE A 567 20.79 9.31 12.81
C PHE A 567 20.10 10.34 13.72
N PRO A 568 20.67 11.54 13.91
CA PRO A 568 20.15 12.51 14.86
C PRO A 568 18.74 12.98 14.48
N PRO A 569 17.90 13.36 15.47
CA PRO A 569 16.61 13.97 15.21
C PRO A 569 16.78 15.22 14.33
N ASN A 570 15.86 15.41 13.39
CA ASN A 570 15.95 16.46 12.39
C ASN A 570 14.66 17.29 12.33
N ASN A 571 14.60 18.18 11.35
CA ASN A 571 13.49 19.11 11.11
C ASN A 571 12.44 18.57 10.13
N ARG A 572 12.47 17.27 9.79
CA ARG A 572 11.49 16.67 8.88
C ARG A 572 10.17 16.48 9.59
N THR A 573 9.10 16.88 8.91
CA THR A 573 7.72 16.75 9.38
C THR A 573 6.83 16.45 8.18
N LEU A 574 5.74 15.70 8.37
CA LEU A 574 4.83 15.37 7.26
C LEU A 574 4.18 16.60 6.62
N GLU A 575 4.14 17.75 7.30
CA GLU A 575 3.67 19.01 6.73
C GLU A 575 4.45 19.45 5.48
N ASN A 576 5.68 18.94 5.32
CA ASN A 576 6.58 19.25 4.21
C ASN A 576 6.84 18.05 3.29
N PHE A 577 6.24 16.89 3.52
CA PHE A 577 6.48 15.70 2.71
C PHE A 577 5.55 15.69 1.49
N PHE A 578 6.04 16.21 0.36
CA PHE A 578 5.30 16.35 -0.90
C PHE A 578 3.90 16.94 -0.73
N ARG A 579 3.81 17.98 0.11
CA ARG A 579 2.55 18.62 0.48
C ARG A 579 1.73 18.95 -0.78
N GLY A 580 0.48 18.49 -0.79
CA GLY A 580 -0.45 18.64 -1.91
C GLY A 580 -0.75 17.33 -2.63
N ALA A 581 0.24 16.44 -2.75
CA ALA A 581 0.07 15.12 -3.37
C ALA A 581 -0.95 14.27 -2.61
N TRP A 582 -1.65 13.40 -3.34
CA TRP A 582 -2.55 12.41 -2.76
C TRP A 582 -1.83 11.16 -2.30
N THR A 583 -0.78 10.77 -3.03
CA THR A 583 0.02 9.60 -2.70
C THR A 583 1.51 9.83 -2.94
N TYR A 584 2.31 8.86 -2.54
CA TYR A 584 3.73 8.75 -2.86
C TYR A 584 4.10 7.31 -3.20
N HIS A 585 4.74 7.08 -4.35
CA HIS A 585 5.18 5.75 -4.78
C HIS A 585 6.61 5.47 -4.31
N ILE A 586 6.85 4.36 -3.60
CA ILE A 586 8.19 4.00 -3.13
C ILE A 586 9.03 3.21 -4.16
N HIS A 587 8.55 3.00 -5.39
CA HIS A 587 9.27 2.38 -6.51
C HIS A 587 9.98 1.07 -6.20
N ASN A 588 9.23 0.07 -5.75
CA ASN A 588 9.71 -1.30 -5.62
C ASN A 588 11.00 -1.45 -4.77
N GLN A 589 11.24 -0.56 -3.79
CA GLN A 589 12.38 -0.64 -2.87
C GLN A 589 12.18 -1.78 -1.84
N TRP A 590 11.99 -3.01 -2.33
CA TRP A 590 11.53 -4.21 -1.60
C TRP A 590 12.52 -4.76 -0.57
N VAL A 591 13.74 -4.23 -0.51
CA VAL A 591 14.78 -4.66 0.44
C VAL A 591 15.32 -3.54 1.32
N LYS A 592 14.81 -2.31 1.19
CA LYS A 592 15.25 -1.17 2.02
C LYS A 592 14.39 -1.05 3.26
N HIS A 593 15.04 -0.88 4.40
CA HIS A 593 14.42 -0.54 5.67
C HIS A 593 14.64 0.94 5.97
N PRO A 594 13.65 1.66 6.52
CA PRO A 594 13.80 3.06 6.92
C PRO A 594 14.94 3.23 7.93
N GLU A 595 15.96 4.02 7.58
CA GLU A 595 16.92 4.49 8.58
C GLU A 595 16.17 5.40 9.58
N PRO A 596 16.56 5.43 10.86
CA PRO A 596 15.97 6.36 11.83
C PRO A 596 16.08 7.80 11.33
N SER A 597 15.06 8.62 11.59
CA SER A 597 14.98 10.01 11.11
C SER A 597 14.91 10.18 9.58
N SER A 598 14.77 9.10 8.80
CA SER A 598 14.40 9.17 7.37
C SER A 598 12.97 9.70 7.17
N TRP A 599 12.60 10.08 5.94
CA TRP A 599 11.23 10.52 5.65
C TRP A 599 10.19 9.42 5.91
N ILE A 600 10.53 8.16 5.60
CA ILE A 600 9.65 7.04 5.93
C ILE A 600 9.56 6.83 7.45
N ALA A 601 10.67 6.95 8.20
CA ALA A 601 10.61 6.88 9.67
C ALA A 601 9.77 8.03 10.28
N VAL A 602 9.83 9.24 9.72
CA VAL A 602 8.98 10.37 10.14
C VAL A 602 7.50 10.07 9.92
N LEU A 603 7.16 9.43 8.80
CA LEU A 603 5.80 8.95 8.51
C LEU A 603 5.37 7.86 9.51
N GLU A 604 6.22 6.89 9.78
CA GLU A 604 5.97 5.81 10.76
C GLU A 604 5.69 6.39 12.16
N HIS A 605 6.51 7.34 12.62
CA HIS A 605 6.31 8.01 13.92
C HIS A 605 5.05 8.89 13.98
N ALA A 606 4.62 9.48 12.87
CA ALA A 606 3.36 10.22 12.80
C ALA A 606 2.16 9.29 12.94
N GLN A 607 2.18 8.19 12.21
CA GLN A 607 1.13 7.19 12.25
C GLN A 607 1.06 6.49 13.60
N ASP A 608 2.18 6.04 14.17
CA ASP A 608 2.19 5.41 15.49
C ASP A 608 1.69 6.37 16.58
N GLY A 609 2.06 7.65 16.52
CA GLY A 609 1.54 8.66 17.44
C GLY A 609 0.04 8.90 17.28
N PHE A 610 -0.49 8.83 16.06
CA PHE A 610 -1.93 8.93 15.79
C PHE A 610 -2.70 7.73 16.34
N PHE A 611 -2.23 6.51 16.04
CA PHE A 611 -2.89 5.29 16.53
C PHE A 611 -2.79 5.13 18.05
N ALA A 612 -1.77 5.70 18.68
CA ALA A 612 -1.66 5.79 20.13
C ALA A 612 -2.54 6.90 20.76
N GLY A 613 -3.22 7.72 19.95
CA GLY A 613 -4.05 8.85 20.44
C GLY A 613 -3.26 10.06 20.93
N ASN A 614 -1.95 10.11 20.67
CA ASN A 614 -1.05 11.18 21.12
C ASN A 614 -0.84 12.28 20.06
N ARG A 615 -1.23 12.01 18.81
CA ARG A 615 -1.15 12.92 17.67
C ARG A 615 -2.46 12.87 16.88
N THR A 616 -2.69 13.88 16.05
CA THR A 616 -3.78 13.87 15.07
C THR A 616 -3.28 13.42 13.71
N ASN A 617 -4.20 13.12 12.80
CA ASN A 617 -3.89 12.94 11.39
C ASN A 617 -3.72 14.29 10.65
N PRO A 618 -3.47 14.29 9.31
CA PRO A 618 -3.33 15.52 8.51
C PRO A 618 -4.50 16.50 8.61
N TYR A 619 -5.66 16.00 9.03
CA TYR A 619 -6.92 16.74 9.12
C TYR A 619 -7.27 17.19 10.55
N GLY A 620 -6.39 16.96 11.52
CA GLY A 620 -6.65 17.29 12.93
C GLY A 620 -7.58 16.31 13.63
N GLU A 621 -7.83 15.13 13.06
CA GLU A 621 -8.70 14.11 13.64
C GLU A 621 -7.89 13.20 14.57
N ASN A 622 -8.54 12.67 15.61
CA ASN A 622 -7.96 11.69 16.53
C ASN A 622 -8.34 10.27 16.11
N TRP A 623 -7.46 9.31 16.38
CA TRP A 623 -7.77 7.91 16.19
C TRP A 623 -8.87 7.48 17.16
N SER A 624 -9.92 6.84 16.65
CA SER A 624 -11.04 6.34 17.44
C SER A 624 -11.24 4.84 17.33
N GLY A 625 -10.37 4.13 16.59
CA GLY A 625 -10.50 2.69 16.37
C GLY A 625 -9.79 1.80 17.38
N PRO A 626 -9.73 0.48 17.12
CA PRO A 626 -8.98 -0.46 17.94
C PRO A 626 -7.52 -0.05 18.13
N SER A 627 -6.91 -0.49 19.23
CA SER A 627 -5.47 -0.31 19.44
C SER A 627 -4.70 -0.98 18.30
N LEU A 628 -3.70 -0.28 17.77
CA LEU A 628 -2.83 -0.77 16.71
C LEU A 628 -1.38 -0.67 17.15
N MET A 629 -0.65 -1.79 17.05
CA MET A 629 0.74 -1.84 17.49
C MET A 629 1.63 -0.92 16.63
N PRO A 630 2.67 -0.31 17.24
CA PRO A 630 3.63 0.51 16.51
C PRO A 630 4.45 -0.31 15.51
N TYR A 631 5.15 0.39 14.61
CA TYR A 631 6.09 -0.24 13.69
C TYR A 631 7.19 -1.00 14.44
N ASN A 632 7.66 -2.10 13.85
CA ASN A 632 8.81 -2.81 14.38
C ASN A 632 10.11 -2.04 14.07
N TYR A 633 11.11 -2.18 14.92
CA TYR A 633 12.46 -1.68 14.69
C TYR A 633 13.32 -2.69 13.92
N TRP A 634 14.31 -2.15 13.21
CA TRP A 634 15.28 -2.90 12.41
C TRP A 634 16.58 -3.10 13.19
N PRO A 635 17.03 -4.34 13.47
CA PRO A 635 18.23 -4.65 14.24
C PRO A 635 19.50 -3.94 13.73
N GLU A 636 19.62 -3.68 12.44
CA GLU A 636 20.76 -2.96 11.85
C GLU A 636 20.84 -1.47 12.20
N TYR A 637 19.77 -0.91 12.78
CA TYR A 637 19.67 0.51 13.16
C TYR A 637 19.46 0.74 14.65
N VAL A 638 19.57 -0.32 15.46
CA VAL A 638 19.49 -0.27 16.93
C VAL A 638 20.75 0.33 17.49
#